data_AF-A0A962H9C8-F1
#
_entry.id   AF-A0A962H9C8-F1
#
_cell.length_a   1.000
_cell.length_b   1.000
_cell.length_c   1.000
_cell.angle_alpha   90.00
_cell.angle_beta   90.00
_cell.angle_gamma   90.00
#
_symmetry.space_group_name_H-M   'P 1'
#
loop_
_entity.id
_entity.type
_entity.pdbx_description
1 polymer ?
#
loop_
_entity_poly.entity_id
_entity_poly.type
_entity_poly.pdbx_seq_one_letter_code
_entity_poly.pdbx_strand_id
1 'polypeptide(L)'
;MEHSSLNRIGFGEFVEAFKRHIEGLPGHSDAVFDAATRTLRYRHGGQDYSVNPNNYFLDFAKGDVDLEAFLRACCAGLLSMQAPRPQSLEQAAPSLLPVVRDRRYLDMAILMAKVSAAKAKVDIPNFPFRALAGELVVTLGLDTPTATSVVTAIELESWGTSFEAAYTVALANLRARTQGSMHEVRPGLYVSRWGDGYDASRLLLPELLKQLTLRGEPVVAVPSRNLLVVAGSDDPPALAALAQLAAKVLGEETRPLSADVLHFHAQGWREAAASVSQQPRLLRARQLLLQRDYNQQAELLNQLNQAQGKDLFVASYKLAESSDDKPYRNITQVTEGVGLTLLPKADELAFLTRTQEFLLVPWTEAEAVLGAALKRLAIHPVRYRHQGFPDAAQLELLRSKASIRQAAPDPKQRMAAAAEDFRRAYQGQFQRDLSYDAGGIQLLDQLIEDQRSQGVPATDAFVEGIGAFFGEVLLRQFGGEWIVHKERFCVLLDDKNGVFPLDKVARQWANGRAGGDSVLGTYDSVQRLRSAQPAGVTTGASERPSADQGRSSPLPEATDYPYRIPAQRSDSRMQQMLVQARDKFARLRTAAAAGTLDAMHADSPKWLTHRDPLIEVSHNQALLLREGRIVWAALVMANNLLFKPGKEDCPALLVYSLDPWFESRPDELHAIARRIFELKNTQPTEPGLRALAKLVTEESDRGMGWRVPEALTDRDVRGAIFMVFRQHIPQGQMCGERFPILVHPSTEAVMILPFEGWPAE
;
A
#
# COMPACT_ATOMS: atom_id res chain seq x y z
N MET A 1 -26.46 10.47 -30.68
CA MET A 1 -25.01 10.42 -30.92
C MET A 1 -24.47 9.28 -30.09
N GLU A 2 -24.19 8.17 -30.75
CA GLU A 2 -23.66 6.94 -30.16
C GLU A 2 -22.25 7.22 -29.64
N HIS A 3 -22.04 7.13 -28.32
CA HIS A 3 -20.70 7.07 -27.77
C HIS A 3 -20.16 5.67 -28.04
N SER A 4 -19.14 5.60 -28.87
CA SER A 4 -18.36 4.41 -29.20
C SER A 4 -17.91 3.68 -27.92
N SER A 5 -18.40 2.46 -27.74
CA SER A 5 -17.89 1.49 -26.78
C SER A 5 -16.58 0.89 -27.33
N LEU A 6 -15.47 1.63 -27.21
CA LEU A 6 -14.13 1.10 -27.46
C LEU A 6 -13.66 0.28 -26.25
N ASN A 7 -13.35 -1.00 -26.50
CA ASN A 7 -12.81 -1.97 -25.54
C ASN A 7 -11.65 -1.37 -24.72
N ARG A 8 -11.84 -1.12 -23.42
CA ARG A 8 -10.77 -0.73 -22.52
C ARG A 8 -10.08 -1.98 -21.97
N ILE A 9 -8.88 -2.24 -22.45
CA ILE A 9 -7.99 -3.30 -22.00
C ILE A 9 -7.64 -3.18 -20.50
N GLY A 10 -7.32 -4.30 -19.84
CA GLY A 10 -6.83 -4.29 -18.45
C GLY A 10 -5.37 -3.81 -18.31
N PHE A 11 -4.93 -3.52 -17.08
CA PHE A 11 -3.59 -2.99 -16.78
C PHE A 11 -2.44 -3.85 -17.32
N GLY A 12 -2.48 -5.17 -17.18
CA GLY A 12 -1.41 -6.02 -17.68
C GLY A 12 -1.40 -6.21 -19.21
N GLU A 13 -2.54 -6.06 -19.93
CA GLU A 13 -2.62 -6.09 -21.41
C GLU A 13 -1.94 -4.83 -21.88
N PHE A 14 -2.23 -3.73 -21.18
CA PHE A 14 -1.54 -2.47 -21.37
C PHE A 14 -0.04 -2.64 -21.12
N VAL A 15 0.39 -3.29 -20.04
CA VAL A 15 1.83 -3.54 -19.75
C VAL A 15 2.47 -4.40 -20.84
N GLU A 16 1.85 -5.50 -21.26
CA GLU A 16 2.39 -6.38 -22.30
C GLU A 16 2.39 -5.69 -23.69
N ALA A 17 1.38 -4.90 -24.00
CA ALA A 17 1.36 -4.09 -25.21
C ALA A 17 2.43 -3.00 -25.17
N PHE A 18 2.63 -2.34 -24.02
CA PHE A 18 3.65 -1.31 -23.84
C PHE A 18 5.06 -1.89 -23.90
N LYS A 19 5.27 -3.06 -23.28
CA LYS A 19 6.50 -3.84 -23.38
C LYS A 19 6.85 -4.16 -24.83
N ARG A 20 5.91 -4.72 -25.60
CA ARG A 20 6.11 -5.01 -27.03
C ARG A 20 6.47 -3.76 -27.84
N HIS A 21 5.83 -2.63 -27.54
CA HIS A 21 6.17 -1.36 -28.18
C HIS A 21 7.59 -0.90 -27.83
N ILE A 22 8.01 -1.03 -26.57
CA ILE A 22 9.38 -0.69 -26.15
C ILE A 22 10.41 -1.61 -26.83
N GLU A 23 10.17 -2.92 -26.88
CA GLU A 23 11.07 -3.86 -27.56
C GLU A 23 11.13 -3.64 -29.08
N GLY A 24 10.07 -3.08 -29.66
CA GLY A 24 10.04 -2.65 -31.06
C GLY A 24 10.83 -1.37 -31.35
N LEU A 25 11.28 -0.64 -30.32
CA LEU A 25 12.06 0.57 -30.51
C LEU A 25 13.53 0.27 -30.87
N PRO A 26 14.15 1.05 -31.77
CA PRO A 26 15.56 0.87 -32.12
C PRO A 26 16.47 0.93 -30.89
N GLY A 27 17.36 -0.06 -30.75
CA GLY A 27 18.34 -0.12 -29.66
C GLY A 27 17.75 -0.36 -28.27
N HIS A 28 16.46 -0.71 -28.17
CA HIS A 28 15.82 -1.12 -26.92
C HIS A 28 15.76 -2.64 -26.84
N SER A 29 16.02 -3.20 -25.67
CA SER A 29 15.94 -4.64 -25.45
C SER A 29 15.52 -4.96 -24.01
N ASP A 30 15.24 -6.24 -23.75
CA ASP A 30 15.05 -6.79 -22.41
C ASP A 30 14.01 -6.04 -21.59
N ALA A 31 12.88 -5.69 -22.22
CA ALA A 31 11.80 -5.02 -21.50
C ALA A 31 11.11 -6.03 -20.58
N VAL A 32 11.25 -5.86 -19.27
CA VAL A 32 10.71 -6.77 -18.26
C VAL A 32 9.90 -5.99 -17.24
N PHE A 33 8.65 -6.40 -17.05
CA PHE A 33 7.83 -5.87 -15.97
C PHE A 33 8.19 -6.57 -14.66
N ASP A 34 8.53 -5.78 -13.65
CA ASP A 34 8.80 -6.21 -12.29
C ASP A 34 7.56 -5.96 -11.43
N ALA A 35 6.83 -7.03 -11.11
CA ALA A 35 5.58 -6.95 -10.36
C ALA A 35 5.77 -6.46 -8.92
N ALA A 36 6.94 -6.74 -8.30
CA ALA A 36 7.23 -6.34 -6.92
C ALA A 36 7.40 -4.82 -6.80
N THR A 37 8.04 -4.21 -7.81
CA THR A 37 8.26 -2.75 -7.86
C THR A 37 7.25 -2.01 -8.75
N ARG A 38 6.35 -2.75 -9.42
CA ARG A 38 5.40 -2.24 -10.43
C ARG A 38 6.08 -1.34 -11.48
N THR A 39 7.28 -1.73 -11.92
CA THR A 39 8.07 -0.98 -12.90
C THR A 39 8.35 -1.81 -14.14
N LEU A 40 8.30 -1.19 -15.31
CA LEU A 40 8.75 -1.78 -16.56
C LEU A 40 10.20 -1.36 -16.79
N ARG A 41 11.12 -2.31 -16.64
CA ARG A 41 12.56 -2.13 -16.86
C ARG A 41 12.90 -2.46 -18.31
N TYR A 42 13.84 -1.77 -18.93
CA TYR A 42 14.32 -2.08 -20.28
C TYR A 42 15.76 -1.57 -20.44
N ARG A 43 16.49 -2.10 -21.43
CA ARG A 43 17.87 -1.69 -21.72
C ARG A 43 17.92 -0.84 -22.98
N HIS A 44 18.74 0.21 -22.96
CA HIS A 44 19.08 1.00 -24.14
C HIS A 44 20.53 1.48 -24.06
N GLY A 45 21.31 1.33 -25.14
CA GLY A 45 22.71 1.78 -25.17
C GLY A 45 23.60 1.18 -24.06
N GLY A 46 23.28 -0.04 -23.60
CA GLY A 46 24.01 -0.71 -22.51
C GLY A 46 23.65 -0.22 -21.09
N GLN A 47 22.68 0.68 -20.94
CA GLN A 47 22.17 1.14 -19.65
C GLN A 47 20.75 0.63 -19.38
N ASP A 48 20.43 0.39 -18.11
CA ASP A 48 19.11 -0.02 -17.67
C ASP A 48 18.25 1.21 -17.34
N TYR A 49 17.04 1.23 -17.90
CA TYR A 49 16.01 2.24 -17.68
C TYR A 49 14.80 1.59 -17.04
N SER A 50 13.98 2.40 -16.38
CA SER A 50 12.69 1.94 -15.85
C SER A 50 11.62 3.02 -15.97
N VAL A 51 10.39 2.58 -16.19
CA VAL A 51 9.20 3.43 -16.20
C VAL A 51 8.10 2.81 -15.35
N ASN A 52 7.21 3.64 -14.79
CA ASN A 52 6.03 3.15 -14.08
C ASN A 52 4.84 3.08 -15.06
N PRO A 53 4.47 1.89 -15.55
CA PRO A 53 3.39 1.74 -16.53
C PRO A 53 2.01 2.11 -15.96
N ASN A 54 1.81 2.09 -14.63
CA ASN A 54 0.51 2.43 -14.02
C ASN A 54 0.11 3.89 -14.31
N ASN A 55 1.07 4.81 -14.35
CA ASN A 55 0.78 6.21 -14.70
C ASN A 55 0.26 6.34 -16.14
N TYR A 56 0.85 5.59 -17.08
CA TYR A 56 0.41 5.58 -18.47
C TYR A 56 -0.92 4.86 -18.65
N PHE A 57 -1.13 3.76 -17.91
CA PHE A 57 -2.42 3.06 -17.91
C PHE A 57 -3.55 3.94 -17.40
N LEU A 58 -3.35 4.65 -16.28
CA LEU A 58 -4.37 5.55 -15.74
C LEU A 58 -4.65 6.73 -16.69
N ASP A 59 -3.68 7.18 -17.48
CA ASP A 59 -3.91 8.19 -18.53
C ASP A 59 -4.74 7.61 -19.67
N PHE A 60 -4.37 6.42 -20.16
CA PHE A 60 -5.10 5.69 -21.19
C PHE A 60 -6.55 5.42 -20.75
N ALA A 61 -6.75 4.97 -19.51
CA ALA A 61 -8.06 4.68 -18.93
C ALA A 61 -8.93 5.93 -18.73
N LYS A 62 -8.37 7.15 -18.80
CA LYS A 62 -9.14 8.41 -18.77
C LYS A 62 -9.43 8.93 -20.17
N GLY A 63 -8.56 8.64 -21.14
CA GLY A 63 -8.68 9.09 -22.52
C GLY A 63 -9.72 8.30 -23.33
N ASP A 64 -10.11 8.91 -24.45
CA ASP A 64 -10.80 8.26 -25.56
C ASP A 64 -9.83 8.20 -26.75
N VAL A 65 -8.82 7.33 -26.61
CA VAL A 65 -7.70 7.20 -27.56
C VAL A 65 -7.47 5.71 -27.84
N ASP A 66 -7.22 5.39 -29.10
CA ASP A 66 -6.82 4.04 -29.53
C ASP A 66 -5.52 3.60 -28.82
N LEU A 67 -5.49 2.35 -28.35
CA LEU A 67 -4.36 1.81 -27.59
C LEU A 67 -3.04 1.92 -28.34
N GLU A 68 -3.03 1.52 -29.61
CA GLU A 68 -1.82 1.48 -30.43
C GLU A 68 -1.31 2.91 -30.68
N ALA A 69 -2.22 3.85 -30.95
CA ALA A 69 -1.87 5.27 -31.03
C ALA A 69 -1.30 5.81 -29.72
N PHE A 70 -1.91 5.46 -28.58
CA PHE A 70 -1.47 5.90 -27.25
C PHE A 70 -0.08 5.34 -26.89
N LEU A 71 0.16 4.05 -27.10
CA LEU A 71 1.44 3.40 -26.81
C LEU A 71 2.56 3.91 -27.72
N ARG A 72 2.28 4.15 -29.00
CA ARG A 72 3.23 4.82 -29.90
C ARG A 72 3.63 6.19 -29.38
N ALA A 73 2.68 6.98 -28.89
CA ALA A 73 2.98 8.29 -28.29
C ALA A 73 3.83 8.15 -27.02
N CYS A 74 3.53 7.18 -26.14
CA CYS A 74 4.31 6.91 -24.94
C CYS A 74 5.77 6.54 -25.28
N CYS A 75 5.95 5.60 -26.21
CA CYS A 75 7.26 5.14 -26.66
C CYS A 75 8.07 6.22 -27.38
N ALA A 76 7.42 7.09 -28.16
CA ALA A 76 8.08 8.26 -28.74
C ALA A 76 8.62 9.20 -27.65
N GLY A 77 7.91 9.34 -26.53
CA GLY A 77 8.39 10.05 -25.36
C GLY A 77 9.65 9.41 -24.75
N LEU A 78 9.70 8.08 -24.67
CA LEU A 78 10.89 7.35 -24.17
C LEU A 78 12.11 7.57 -25.06
N LEU A 79 11.95 7.46 -26.38
CA LEU A 79 13.00 7.78 -27.35
C LEU A 79 13.52 9.20 -27.19
N SER A 80 12.61 10.15 -26.91
CA SER A 80 12.95 11.56 -26.77
C SER A 80 13.80 11.85 -25.53
N MET A 81 13.66 11.04 -24.47
CA MET A 81 14.53 11.15 -23.30
C MET A 81 15.97 10.70 -23.60
N GLN A 82 16.18 9.91 -24.66
CA GLN A 82 17.48 9.38 -25.07
C GLN A 82 18.09 10.15 -26.25
N ALA A 83 17.31 11.04 -26.88
CA ALA A 83 17.79 11.86 -27.98
C ALA A 83 18.96 12.76 -27.52
N PRO A 84 19.93 13.05 -28.41
CA PRO A 84 21.01 13.97 -28.11
C PRO A 84 20.45 15.29 -27.60
N ARG A 85 20.95 15.71 -26.43
CA ARG A 85 20.58 16.99 -25.82
C ARG A 85 21.20 18.14 -26.62
N PRO A 86 20.53 19.30 -26.71
CA PRO A 86 21.11 20.50 -27.34
C PRO A 86 22.48 20.83 -26.74
N GLN A 87 23.42 21.24 -27.58
CA GLN A 87 24.79 21.58 -27.17
C GLN A 87 25.02 23.08 -26.99
N SER A 88 24.06 23.92 -27.40
CA SER A 88 24.11 25.37 -27.21
C SER A 88 22.72 25.95 -26.94
N LEU A 89 22.68 27.18 -26.43
CA LEU A 89 21.42 27.89 -26.21
C LEU A 89 20.67 28.13 -27.52
N GLU A 90 21.35 28.40 -28.62
CA GLU A 90 20.72 28.62 -29.93
C GLU A 90 19.94 27.38 -30.40
N GLN A 91 20.48 26.18 -30.14
CA GLN A 91 19.81 24.91 -30.44
C GLN A 91 18.64 24.64 -29.49
N ALA A 92 18.78 25.00 -28.21
CA ALA A 92 17.75 24.80 -27.19
C ALA A 92 16.61 25.83 -27.28
N ALA A 93 16.89 27.04 -27.77
CA ALA A 93 15.98 28.18 -27.69
C ALA A 93 14.58 27.92 -28.27
N PRO A 94 14.38 27.23 -29.41
CA PRO A 94 13.04 27.01 -29.98
C PRO A 94 12.13 26.12 -29.13
N SER A 95 12.72 25.21 -28.34
CA SER A 95 12.00 24.25 -27.48
C SER A 95 12.01 24.65 -26.01
N LEU A 96 12.70 25.73 -25.64
CA LEU A 96 12.83 26.15 -24.25
C LEU A 96 11.54 26.82 -23.75
N LEU A 97 10.98 26.31 -22.65
CA LEU A 97 9.78 26.87 -22.00
C LEU A 97 9.94 26.91 -20.47
N PRO A 98 9.33 27.89 -19.78
CA PRO A 98 9.31 27.91 -18.34
C PRO A 98 8.23 26.95 -17.87
N VAL A 99 8.60 26.07 -16.95
CA VAL A 99 7.71 25.04 -16.43
C VAL A 99 7.47 25.28 -14.96
N VAL A 100 6.20 25.44 -14.60
CA VAL A 100 5.79 25.51 -13.20
C VAL A 100 5.64 24.09 -12.68
N ARG A 101 6.40 23.79 -11.65
CA ARG A 101 6.44 22.48 -11.00
C ARG A 101 6.25 22.64 -9.50
N ASP A 102 5.83 21.57 -8.87
CA ASP A 102 5.93 21.44 -7.43
C ASP A 102 7.38 21.08 -7.05
N ARG A 103 7.92 21.67 -5.99
CA ARG A 103 9.29 21.40 -5.53
C ARG A 103 9.51 19.91 -5.23
N ARG A 104 8.48 19.22 -4.73
CA ARG A 104 8.50 17.77 -4.47
C ARG A 104 8.84 16.98 -5.72
N TYR A 105 8.42 17.42 -6.91
CA TYR A 105 8.75 16.76 -8.18
C TYR A 105 10.27 16.73 -8.43
N LEU A 106 10.97 17.84 -8.23
CA LEU A 106 12.43 17.94 -8.44
C LEU A 106 13.18 17.11 -7.39
N ASP A 107 12.79 17.23 -6.12
CA ASP A 107 13.45 16.52 -5.02
C ASP A 107 13.26 15.01 -5.12
N MET A 108 12.09 14.54 -5.57
CA MET A 108 11.85 13.11 -5.86
C MET A 108 12.70 12.60 -7.01
N ALA A 109 12.88 13.39 -8.09
CA ALA A 109 13.78 13.04 -9.19
C ALA A 109 15.25 12.93 -8.71
N ILE A 110 15.69 13.87 -7.87
CA ILE A 110 17.03 13.82 -7.24
C ILE A 110 17.18 12.59 -6.34
N LEU A 111 16.16 12.27 -5.53
CA LEU A 111 16.19 11.11 -4.64
C LEU A 111 16.22 9.80 -5.42
N MET A 112 15.45 9.68 -6.50
CA MET A 112 15.49 8.53 -7.41
C MET A 112 16.87 8.39 -8.06
N ALA A 113 17.47 9.48 -8.53
CA ALA A 113 18.84 9.46 -9.06
C ALA A 113 19.87 9.03 -8.02
N LYS A 114 19.72 9.43 -6.74
CA LYS A 114 20.59 8.97 -5.64
C LYS A 114 20.48 7.46 -5.39
N VAL A 115 19.27 6.90 -5.49
CA VAL A 115 19.05 5.45 -5.36
C VAL A 115 19.74 4.71 -6.51
N SER A 116 19.60 5.20 -7.75
CA SER A 116 20.30 4.65 -8.92
C SER A 116 21.82 4.77 -8.78
N ALA A 117 22.31 5.93 -8.33
CA ALA A 117 23.73 6.20 -8.10
C ALA A 117 24.37 5.32 -7.00
N ALA A 118 23.57 4.80 -6.07
CA ALA A 118 24.02 3.85 -5.06
C ALA A 118 24.24 2.42 -5.64
N LYS A 119 23.66 2.11 -6.81
CA LYS A 119 23.78 0.82 -7.49
C LYS A 119 24.71 0.86 -8.70
N ALA A 120 24.82 2.01 -9.36
CA ALA A 120 25.63 2.21 -10.56
C ALA A 120 26.23 3.62 -10.57
N LYS A 121 27.24 3.86 -11.42
CA LYS A 121 27.90 5.17 -11.51
C LYS A 121 27.06 6.14 -12.36
N VAL A 122 26.03 6.73 -11.75
CA VAL A 122 25.10 7.67 -12.37
C VAL A 122 25.26 9.05 -11.73
N ASP A 123 25.35 10.10 -12.55
CA ASP A 123 25.40 11.47 -12.06
C ASP A 123 24.05 11.91 -11.46
N ILE A 124 24.11 12.58 -10.33
CA ILE A 124 22.91 13.14 -9.69
C ILE A 124 22.61 14.47 -10.36
N PRO A 125 21.43 14.62 -11.00
CA PRO A 125 21.09 15.87 -11.67
C PRO A 125 20.92 17.00 -10.67
N ASN A 126 21.38 18.19 -11.05
CA ASN A 126 21.06 19.44 -10.38
C ASN A 126 20.07 20.20 -11.26
N PHE A 127 18.88 20.49 -10.74
CA PHE A 127 17.82 21.21 -11.46
C PHE A 127 17.75 22.65 -10.95
N PRO A 128 18.23 23.64 -11.73
CA PRO A 128 18.05 25.05 -11.38
C PRO A 128 16.56 25.39 -11.38
N PHE A 129 16.13 26.14 -10.37
CA PHE A 129 14.76 26.64 -10.27
C PHE A 129 14.73 27.97 -9.51
N ARG A 130 13.64 28.70 -9.69
CA ARG A 130 13.28 29.88 -8.91
C ARG A 130 12.03 29.58 -8.08
N ALA A 131 12.05 29.92 -6.79
CA ALA A 131 10.86 29.83 -5.95
C ALA A 131 9.78 30.80 -6.45
N LEU A 132 8.52 30.35 -6.48
CA LEU A 132 7.39 31.20 -6.82
C LEU A 132 6.64 31.62 -5.55
N ALA A 133 5.96 30.68 -4.91
CA ALA A 133 5.30 30.79 -3.61
C ALA A 133 4.83 29.39 -3.16
N GLY A 134 4.70 29.16 -1.85
CA GLY A 134 4.43 27.83 -1.33
C GLY A 134 5.49 26.81 -1.77
N GLU A 135 5.04 25.63 -2.22
CA GLU A 135 5.91 24.60 -2.79
C GLU A 135 6.09 24.74 -4.32
N LEU A 136 5.51 25.76 -4.95
CA LEU A 136 5.61 25.97 -6.40
C LEU A 136 6.93 26.65 -6.78
N VAL A 137 7.55 26.11 -7.82
CA VAL A 137 8.81 26.59 -8.40
C VAL A 137 8.69 26.74 -9.90
N VAL A 138 9.55 27.58 -10.46
CA VAL A 138 9.74 27.72 -11.90
C VAL A 138 11.07 27.10 -12.28
N THR A 139 11.04 26.14 -13.19
CA THR A 139 12.24 25.55 -13.82
C THR A 139 12.17 25.73 -15.33
N LEU A 140 13.18 25.26 -16.06
CA LEU A 140 13.23 25.32 -17.52
C LEU A 140 12.98 23.94 -18.08
N GLY A 141 12.11 23.85 -19.08
CA GLY A 141 11.81 22.63 -19.81
C GLY A 141 12.27 22.72 -21.26
N LEU A 142 12.82 21.64 -21.78
CA LEU A 142 12.93 21.41 -23.21
C LEU A 142 11.71 20.63 -23.66
N ASP A 143 10.91 21.29 -24.49
CA ASP A 143 9.66 20.81 -25.05
C ASP A 143 9.90 20.31 -26.47
N THR A 144 10.01 18.99 -26.60
CA THR A 144 10.04 18.34 -27.91
C THR A 144 8.61 17.92 -28.30
N PRO A 145 8.35 17.56 -29.57
CA PRO A 145 7.02 17.12 -29.99
C PRO A 145 6.44 15.93 -29.19
N THR A 146 7.28 15.22 -28.46
CA THR A 146 7.00 13.90 -27.87
C THR A 146 7.33 13.82 -26.39
N ALA A 147 8.10 14.77 -25.82
CA ALA A 147 8.38 14.82 -24.39
C ALA A 147 8.78 16.23 -23.92
N THR A 148 8.49 16.51 -22.64
CA THR A 148 9.06 17.66 -21.94
C THR A 148 10.03 17.16 -20.87
N SER A 149 11.23 17.72 -20.84
CA SER A 149 12.29 17.34 -19.90
C SER A 149 12.89 18.57 -19.21
N VAL A 150 13.32 18.44 -17.96
CA VAL A 150 13.88 19.57 -17.20
C VAL A 150 15.32 19.84 -17.65
N VAL A 151 15.70 21.11 -17.75
CA VAL A 151 17.09 21.55 -17.99
C VAL A 151 17.89 21.47 -16.70
N THR A 152 19.09 20.92 -16.78
CA THR A 152 20.02 20.76 -15.66
C THR A 152 21.05 21.88 -15.59
N ALA A 153 21.72 22.03 -14.44
CA ALA A 153 22.79 23.02 -14.27
C ALA A 153 23.96 22.78 -15.23
N ILE A 154 24.33 21.51 -15.45
CA ILE A 154 25.40 21.09 -16.36
C ILE A 154 25.10 21.55 -17.80
N GLU A 155 23.84 21.54 -18.21
CA GLU A 155 23.44 21.97 -19.55
C GLU A 155 23.48 23.49 -19.70
N LEU A 156 23.07 24.25 -18.69
CA LEU A 156 23.22 25.70 -18.73
C LEU A 156 24.70 26.10 -18.81
N GLU A 157 25.55 25.41 -18.05
CA GLU A 157 27.01 25.60 -18.10
C GLU A 157 27.58 25.25 -19.48
N SER A 158 27.17 24.13 -20.08
CA SER A 158 27.64 23.73 -21.41
C SER A 158 27.17 24.68 -22.52
N TRP A 159 25.98 25.27 -22.37
CA TRP A 159 25.47 26.31 -23.26
C TRP A 159 26.12 27.69 -23.02
N GLY A 160 26.93 27.84 -21.96
CA GLY A 160 27.56 29.11 -21.60
C GLY A 160 26.56 30.18 -21.17
N THR A 161 25.43 29.80 -20.57
CA THR A 161 24.35 30.72 -20.18
C THR A 161 23.95 30.60 -18.71
N SER A 162 23.26 31.61 -18.19
CA SER A 162 22.69 31.58 -16.84
C SER A 162 21.23 31.14 -16.87
N PHE A 163 20.72 30.68 -15.72
CA PHE A 163 19.29 30.37 -15.56
C PHE A 163 18.39 31.56 -15.92
N GLU A 164 18.76 32.79 -15.50
CA GLU A 164 17.94 33.99 -15.75
C GLU A 164 17.90 34.38 -17.24
N ALA A 165 19.03 34.25 -17.94
CA ALA A 165 19.08 34.50 -19.38
C ALA A 165 18.23 33.46 -20.15
N ALA A 166 18.36 32.18 -19.82
CA ALA A 166 17.56 31.11 -20.41
C ALA A 166 16.06 31.24 -20.05
N TYR A 167 15.75 31.64 -18.82
CA TYR A 167 14.37 31.93 -18.38
C TYR A 167 13.72 33.05 -19.18
N THR A 168 14.48 34.10 -19.53
CA THR A 168 13.97 35.19 -20.35
C THR A 168 13.54 34.70 -21.75
N VAL A 169 14.37 33.86 -22.38
CA VAL A 169 14.04 33.22 -23.68
C VAL A 169 12.80 32.33 -23.54
N ALA A 170 12.80 31.50 -22.50
CA ALA A 170 11.69 30.59 -22.23
C ALA A 170 10.36 31.36 -22.05
N LEU A 171 10.35 32.41 -21.23
CA LEU A 171 9.17 33.22 -20.97
C LEU A 171 8.66 33.91 -22.24
N ALA A 172 9.57 34.37 -23.12
CA ALA A 172 9.20 34.91 -24.42
C ALA A 172 8.51 33.84 -25.31
N ASN A 173 9.01 32.60 -25.31
CA ASN A 173 8.38 31.49 -26.03
C ASN A 173 7.00 31.16 -25.48
N LEU A 174 6.83 31.09 -24.16
CA LEU A 174 5.52 30.85 -23.55
C LEU A 174 4.53 31.95 -23.92
N ARG A 175 4.96 33.21 -23.88
CA ARG A 175 4.16 34.36 -24.28
C ARG A 175 3.76 34.27 -25.76
N ALA A 176 4.68 33.92 -26.65
CA ALA A 176 4.40 33.75 -28.08
C ALA A 176 3.40 32.60 -28.36
N ARG A 177 3.45 31.52 -27.57
CA ARG A 177 2.49 30.39 -27.63
C ARG A 177 1.16 30.68 -26.93
N THR A 178 1.00 31.85 -26.31
CA THR A 178 -0.24 32.20 -25.60
C THR A 178 -1.10 33.11 -26.45
N GLN A 179 -2.10 32.51 -27.08
CA GLN A 179 -3.13 33.23 -27.84
C GLN A 179 -4.48 33.14 -27.12
N GLY A 180 -5.28 34.22 -27.16
CA GLY A 180 -6.56 34.29 -26.46
C GLY A 180 -6.44 34.62 -24.96
N SER A 181 -7.53 34.39 -24.23
CA SER A 181 -7.63 34.68 -22.79
C SER A 181 -8.30 33.52 -22.04
N MET A 182 -8.36 33.63 -20.71
CA MET A 182 -9.02 32.63 -19.86
C MET A 182 -10.54 32.71 -20.02
N HIS A 183 -11.22 31.59 -19.74
CA HIS A 183 -12.67 31.49 -19.89
C HIS A 183 -13.38 31.63 -18.56
N GLU A 184 -14.33 32.57 -18.49
CA GLU A 184 -15.23 32.67 -17.35
C GLU A 184 -16.20 31.48 -17.38
N VAL A 185 -16.15 30.63 -16.36
CA VAL A 185 -17.05 29.46 -16.23
C VAL A 185 -18.26 29.76 -15.37
N ARG A 186 -18.17 30.81 -14.55
CA ARG A 186 -19.24 31.41 -13.75
C ARG A 186 -18.78 32.80 -13.31
N PRO A 187 -19.69 33.70 -12.88
CA PRO A 187 -19.34 35.05 -12.45
C PRO A 187 -18.13 35.07 -11.50
N GLY A 188 -17.04 35.73 -11.92
CA GLY A 188 -15.82 35.92 -11.13
C GLY A 188 -14.87 34.72 -11.04
N LEU A 189 -15.14 33.61 -11.72
CA LEU A 189 -14.26 32.42 -11.77
C LEU A 189 -13.85 32.10 -13.20
N TYR A 190 -12.55 32.12 -13.45
CA TYR A 190 -11.94 31.89 -14.75
C TYR A 190 -11.11 30.61 -14.74
N VAL A 191 -11.09 29.89 -15.86
CA VAL A 191 -10.25 28.71 -16.07
C VAL A 191 -9.50 28.80 -17.39
N SER A 192 -8.32 28.20 -17.42
CA SER A 192 -7.55 28.01 -18.64
C SER A 192 -8.11 26.85 -19.47
N ARG A 193 -7.93 26.91 -20.79
CA ARG A 193 -8.35 25.85 -21.74
C ARG A 193 -7.39 25.74 -22.93
N TRP A 194 -6.10 26.08 -22.75
CA TRP A 194 -5.13 25.93 -23.85
C TRP A 194 -4.86 24.45 -24.12
N GLY A 195 -4.78 23.63 -23.07
CA GLY A 195 -4.70 22.17 -23.20
C GLY A 195 -3.38 21.68 -23.80
N ASP A 196 -2.34 22.51 -23.79
CA ASP A 196 -1.04 22.25 -24.41
C ASP A 196 0.03 21.80 -23.39
N GLY A 197 -0.35 21.58 -22.13
CA GLY A 197 0.60 21.21 -21.07
C GLY A 197 1.16 22.38 -20.27
N TYR A 198 0.89 23.63 -20.68
CA TYR A 198 1.49 24.85 -20.12
C TYR A 198 0.47 25.81 -19.50
N ASP A 199 -0.79 25.40 -19.35
CA ASP A 199 -1.82 26.16 -18.66
C ASP A 199 -1.37 26.64 -17.27
N ALA A 200 -0.78 25.76 -16.47
CA ALA A 200 -0.21 26.14 -15.17
C ALA A 200 0.89 27.19 -15.35
N SER A 201 1.84 26.98 -16.27
CA SER A 201 2.95 27.92 -16.52
C SER A 201 2.49 29.33 -16.93
N ARG A 202 1.29 29.48 -17.49
CA ARG A 202 0.73 30.79 -17.87
C ARG A 202 0.43 31.70 -16.69
N LEU A 203 0.48 31.21 -15.44
CA LEU A 203 0.50 32.12 -14.28
C LEU A 203 1.74 33.05 -14.27
N LEU A 204 2.80 32.72 -15.03
CA LEU A 204 3.97 33.58 -15.18
C LEU A 204 3.74 34.79 -16.12
N LEU A 205 2.56 34.89 -16.74
CA LEU A 205 2.17 35.96 -17.65
C LEU A 205 1.13 36.87 -16.97
N PRO A 206 1.54 37.84 -16.13
CA PRO A 206 0.63 38.70 -15.38
C PRO A 206 -0.31 39.52 -16.27
N GLU A 207 0.06 39.78 -17.52
CA GLU A 207 -0.80 40.39 -18.53
C GLU A 207 -2.10 39.62 -18.78
N LEU A 208 -2.12 38.29 -18.62
CA LEU A 208 -3.35 37.50 -18.74
C LEU A 208 -4.29 37.76 -17.57
N LEU A 209 -3.74 37.84 -16.35
CA LEU A 209 -4.53 38.07 -15.14
C LEU A 209 -5.16 39.47 -15.15
N LYS A 210 -4.44 40.45 -15.71
CA LYS A 210 -4.92 41.84 -15.85
C LYS A 210 -6.08 42.00 -16.83
N GLN A 211 -6.31 41.04 -17.72
CA GLN A 211 -7.43 41.07 -18.67
C GLN A 211 -8.75 40.56 -18.05
N LEU A 212 -8.68 39.93 -16.88
CA LEU A 212 -9.83 39.31 -16.23
C LEU A 212 -10.63 40.35 -15.43
N THR A 213 -11.95 40.22 -15.44
CA THR A 213 -12.82 41.07 -14.61
C THR A 213 -12.98 40.43 -13.23
N LEU A 214 -12.08 40.80 -12.31
CA LEU A 214 -12.02 40.25 -10.95
C LEU A 214 -12.45 41.28 -9.89
N ARG A 215 -12.98 40.79 -8.76
CA ARG A 215 -13.19 41.61 -7.56
C ARG A 215 -11.98 41.46 -6.64
N GLY A 216 -11.22 42.54 -6.48
CA GLY A 216 -9.95 42.50 -5.75
C GLY A 216 -8.80 41.94 -6.59
N GLU A 217 -7.77 41.45 -5.92
CA GLU A 217 -6.54 40.95 -6.56
C GLU A 217 -6.68 39.48 -7.02
N PRO A 218 -5.92 39.02 -8.03
CA PRO A 218 -6.01 37.65 -8.50
C PRO A 218 -5.57 36.62 -7.46
N VAL A 219 -6.42 35.62 -7.22
CA VAL A 219 -6.15 34.40 -6.46
C VAL A 219 -6.19 33.22 -7.43
N VAL A 220 -5.16 32.38 -7.41
CA VAL A 220 -4.97 31.30 -8.39
C VAL A 220 -4.73 29.95 -7.74
N ALA A 221 -5.25 28.89 -8.37
CA ALA A 221 -4.90 27.51 -8.07
C ALA A 221 -4.41 26.79 -9.33
N VAL A 222 -3.42 25.91 -9.16
CA VAL A 222 -2.81 25.11 -10.24
C VAL A 222 -2.87 23.61 -9.92
N PRO A 223 -4.08 23.01 -9.91
CA PRO A 223 -4.26 21.61 -9.51
C PRO A 223 -3.63 20.60 -10.48
N SER A 224 -3.42 20.97 -11.74
CA SER A 224 -2.72 20.15 -12.74
C SER A 224 -1.95 21.03 -13.73
N ARG A 225 -1.10 20.41 -14.57
CA ARG A 225 -0.36 21.14 -15.62
C ARG A 225 -1.27 21.80 -16.67
N ASN A 226 -2.48 21.26 -16.85
CA ASN A 226 -3.46 21.63 -17.87
C ASN A 226 -4.58 22.54 -17.34
N LEU A 227 -4.48 23.00 -16.08
CA LEU A 227 -5.52 23.83 -15.49
C LEU A 227 -4.93 24.90 -14.57
N LEU A 228 -5.20 26.15 -14.94
CA LEU A 228 -5.07 27.33 -14.09
C LEU A 228 -6.47 27.85 -13.78
N VAL A 229 -6.80 27.98 -12.49
CA VAL A 229 -8.08 28.50 -12.00
C VAL A 229 -7.82 29.84 -11.34
N VAL A 230 -8.60 30.88 -11.66
CA VAL A 230 -8.42 32.24 -11.15
C VAL A 230 -9.75 32.81 -10.64
N ALA A 231 -9.70 33.42 -9.46
CA ALA A 231 -10.80 34.16 -8.85
C ALA A 231 -10.28 35.48 -8.23
N GLY A 232 -11.19 36.38 -7.86
CA GLY A 232 -10.84 37.62 -7.15
C GLY A 232 -10.75 37.42 -5.64
N SER A 233 -9.81 38.08 -4.97
CA SER A 233 -9.62 38.03 -3.51
C SER A 233 -10.85 38.45 -2.70
N ASP A 234 -11.68 39.32 -3.27
CA ASP A 234 -12.84 39.93 -2.61
C ASP A 234 -14.15 39.28 -3.07
N ASP A 235 -14.08 38.06 -3.61
CA ASP A 235 -15.23 37.28 -4.07
C ASP A 235 -15.30 35.91 -3.35
N PRO A 236 -15.86 35.84 -2.12
CA PRO A 236 -15.93 34.59 -1.36
C PRO A 236 -16.65 33.44 -2.09
N PRO A 237 -17.77 33.66 -2.81
CA PRO A 237 -18.37 32.63 -3.65
C PRO A 237 -17.44 32.09 -4.75
N ALA A 238 -16.69 32.94 -5.44
CA ALA A 238 -15.74 32.51 -6.46
C ALA A 238 -14.54 31.76 -5.85
N LEU A 239 -14.04 32.21 -4.70
CA LEU A 239 -12.95 31.53 -3.97
C LEU A 239 -13.37 30.13 -3.47
N ALA A 240 -14.59 29.97 -2.99
CA ALA A 240 -15.12 28.66 -2.61
C ALA A 240 -15.25 27.74 -3.84
N ALA A 241 -15.69 28.27 -4.97
CA ALA A 241 -15.77 27.51 -6.23
C ALA A 241 -14.39 27.14 -6.78
N LEU A 242 -13.39 28.03 -6.66
CA LEU A 242 -11.98 27.76 -6.97
C LEU A 242 -11.46 26.59 -6.14
N ALA A 243 -11.65 26.62 -4.81
CA ALA A 243 -11.20 25.55 -3.92
C ALA A 243 -11.90 24.21 -4.23
N GLN A 244 -13.20 24.24 -4.54
CA GLN A 244 -13.94 23.04 -4.92
C GLN A 244 -13.46 22.43 -6.23
N LEU A 245 -13.24 23.26 -7.26
CA LEU A 245 -12.74 22.80 -8.56
C LEU A 245 -11.32 22.25 -8.44
N ALA A 246 -10.43 22.95 -7.73
CA ALA A 246 -9.07 22.49 -7.47
C ALA A 246 -9.07 21.13 -6.75
N ALA A 247 -9.85 20.99 -5.68
CA ALA A 247 -9.97 19.73 -4.94
C ALA A 247 -10.46 18.57 -5.81
N LYS A 248 -11.47 18.82 -6.67
CA LYS A 248 -11.99 17.82 -7.60
C LYS A 248 -10.89 17.35 -8.57
N VAL A 249 -10.22 18.29 -9.22
CA VAL A 249 -9.18 17.97 -10.22
C VAL A 249 -8.00 17.25 -9.57
N LEU A 250 -7.58 17.64 -8.36
CA LEU A 250 -6.53 16.94 -7.62
C LEU A 250 -6.88 15.48 -7.31
N GLY A 251 -8.15 15.18 -7.03
CA GLY A 251 -8.62 13.81 -6.79
C GLY A 251 -8.75 12.97 -8.07
N GLU A 252 -8.93 13.62 -9.22
CA GLU A 252 -9.14 12.97 -10.51
C GLU A 252 -7.88 12.88 -11.37
N GLU A 253 -6.85 13.70 -11.16
CA GLU A 253 -5.65 13.79 -12.00
C GLU A 253 -4.66 12.62 -11.74
N THR A 254 -3.98 12.09 -12.78
CA THR A 254 -2.92 11.06 -12.56
C THR A 254 -1.66 11.67 -11.98
N ARG A 255 -1.33 12.88 -12.43
CA ARG A 255 -0.18 13.67 -12.02
C ARG A 255 -0.64 15.05 -11.52
N PRO A 256 -1.35 15.10 -10.37
CA PRO A 256 -1.72 16.36 -9.73
C PRO A 256 -0.48 17.19 -9.46
N LEU A 257 -0.61 18.51 -9.64
CA LEU A 257 0.47 19.46 -9.50
C LEU A 257 0.55 19.99 -8.08
N SER A 258 -0.37 20.88 -7.66
CA SER A 258 -0.36 21.45 -6.31
C SER A 258 -1.75 21.78 -5.79
N ALA A 259 -1.91 21.65 -4.46
CA ALA A 259 -3.07 22.13 -3.72
C ALA A 259 -2.85 23.55 -3.14
N ASP A 260 -1.68 24.15 -3.37
CA ASP A 260 -1.40 25.52 -2.96
C ASP A 260 -2.23 26.51 -3.77
N VAL A 261 -2.77 27.50 -3.06
CA VAL A 261 -3.47 28.64 -3.65
C VAL A 261 -2.57 29.83 -3.50
N LEU A 262 -2.29 30.51 -4.60
CA LEU A 262 -1.43 31.68 -4.62
C LEU A 262 -2.24 32.95 -4.79
N HIS A 263 -1.73 34.03 -4.26
CA HIS A 263 -2.28 35.37 -4.37
C HIS A 263 -1.27 36.25 -5.11
N PHE A 264 -1.70 36.90 -6.17
CA PHE A 264 -0.88 37.83 -6.96
C PHE A 264 -1.02 39.24 -6.40
N HIS A 265 0.02 39.74 -5.74
CA HIS A 265 0.08 41.09 -5.18
C HIS A 265 1.09 41.95 -5.96
N ALA A 266 1.07 43.27 -5.75
CA ALA A 266 2.00 44.22 -6.38
C ALA A 266 3.50 43.87 -6.24
N GLN A 267 3.88 43.10 -5.22
CA GLN A 267 5.26 42.65 -4.95
C GLN A 267 5.58 41.24 -5.50
N GLY A 268 4.61 40.57 -6.14
CA GLY A 268 4.75 39.23 -6.69
C GLY A 268 3.80 38.19 -6.08
N TRP A 269 4.13 36.92 -6.27
CA TRP A 269 3.35 35.78 -5.80
C TRP A 269 3.57 35.52 -4.31
N ARG A 270 2.49 35.26 -3.57
CA ARG A 270 2.52 34.80 -2.17
C ARG A 270 1.49 33.70 -1.96
N GLU A 271 1.59 32.95 -0.87
CA GLU A 271 0.49 32.06 -0.45
C GLU A 271 -0.77 32.88 -0.18
N ALA A 272 -1.92 32.37 -0.62
CA ALA A 272 -3.21 32.98 -0.38
C ALA A 272 -3.61 32.90 1.10
N ALA A 273 -4.62 33.68 1.47
CA ALA A 273 -5.15 33.67 2.83
C ALA A 273 -5.62 32.26 3.24
N ALA A 274 -5.42 31.92 4.52
CA ALA A 274 -5.80 30.63 5.08
C ALA A 274 -7.29 30.32 4.87
N SER A 275 -8.17 31.32 4.79
CA SER A 275 -9.60 31.13 4.51
C SER A 275 -9.90 30.37 3.20
N VAL A 276 -9.00 30.43 2.21
CA VAL A 276 -9.14 29.70 0.95
C VAL A 276 -8.39 28.37 1.01
N SER A 277 -7.12 28.40 1.45
CA SER A 277 -6.27 27.20 1.50
C SER A 277 -6.73 26.17 2.54
N GLN A 278 -7.51 26.58 3.55
CA GLN A 278 -8.09 25.72 4.59
C GLN A 278 -9.54 25.31 4.30
N GLN A 279 -10.06 25.59 3.10
CA GLN A 279 -11.36 25.06 2.68
C GLN A 279 -11.36 23.53 2.79
N PRO A 280 -12.33 22.89 3.48
CA PRO A 280 -12.21 21.49 3.90
C PRO A 280 -11.87 20.49 2.79
N ARG A 281 -12.49 20.63 1.61
CA ARG A 281 -12.24 19.76 0.46
C ARG A 281 -10.85 19.92 -0.12
N LEU A 282 -10.35 21.15 -0.22
CA LEU A 282 -9.01 21.43 -0.73
C LEU A 282 -7.95 20.97 0.26
N LEU A 283 -8.16 21.19 1.56
CA LEU A 283 -7.27 20.70 2.60
C LEU A 283 -7.20 19.17 2.60
N ARG A 284 -8.34 18.48 2.45
CA ARG A 284 -8.40 17.02 2.31
C ARG A 284 -7.60 16.54 1.09
N ALA A 285 -7.76 17.21 -0.06
CA ALA A 285 -6.98 16.89 -1.26
C ALA A 285 -5.47 17.12 -1.05
N ARG A 286 -5.07 18.21 -0.37
CA ARG A 286 -3.68 18.48 0.03
C ARG A 286 -3.11 17.35 0.90
N GLN A 287 -3.87 16.89 1.89
CA GLN A 287 -3.46 15.84 2.81
C GLN A 287 -3.28 14.48 2.12
N LEU A 288 -4.17 14.13 1.18
CA LEU A 288 -4.02 12.93 0.35
C LEU A 288 -2.82 13.02 -0.59
N LEU A 289 -2.60 14.19 -1.20
CA LEU A 289 -1.44 14.45 -2.03
C LEU A 289 -0.13 14.30 -1.23
N LEU A 290 -0.08 14.89 -0.03
CA LEU A 290 1.07 14.74 0.87
C LEU A 290 1.29 13.29 1.32
N GLN A 291 0.22 12.54 1.64
CA GLN A 291 0.35 11.13 1.99
C GLN A 291 0.98 10.32 0.86
N ARG A 292 0.51 10.52 -0.38
CA ARG A 292 1.09 9.88 -1.57
C ARG A 292 2.58 10.21 -1.70
N ASP A 293 2.93 11.49 -1.63
CA ASP A 293 4.31 11.94 -1.84
C ASP A 293 5.24 11.47 -0.71
N TYR A 294 4.78 11.49 0.56
CA TYR A 294 5.55 10.94 1.68
C TYR A 294 5.76 9.44 1.59
N ASN A 295 4.77 8.68 1.10
CA ASN A 295 4.89 7.23 0.91
C ASN A 295 5.95 6.93 -0.17
N GLN A 296 5.86 7.61 -1.31
CA GLN A 296 6.85 7.45 -2.39
C GLN A 296 8.25 7.86 -1.92
N GLN A 297 8.36 8.97 -1.19
CA GLN A 297 9.62 9.41 -0.60
C GLN A 297 10.17 8.40 0.41
N ALA A 298 9.31 7.80 1.25
CA ALA A 298 9.70 6.81 2.25
C ALA A 298 10.30 5.56 1.58
N GLU A 299 9.68 5.09 0.51
CA GLU A 299 10.17 3.96 -0.27
C GLU A 299 11.58 4.22 -0.81
N LEU A 300 11.79 5.36 -1.48
CA LEU A 300 13.11 5.72 -2.01
C LEU A 300 14.15 5.93 -0.90
N LEU A 301 13.77 6.52 0.24
CA LEU A 301 14.67 6.68 1.40
C LEU A 301 15.04 5.32 2.00
N ASN A 302 14.10 4.39 2.14
CA ASN A 302 14.37 3.04 2.61
C ASN A 302 15.33 2.30 1.68
N GLN A 303 15.11 2.36 0.36
CA GLN A 303 16.02 1.78 -0.63
C GLN A 303 17.43 2.38 -0.54
N LEU A 304 17.53 3.72 -0.43
CA LEU A 304 18.80 4.41 -0.32
C LEU A 304 19.54 4.06 0.99
N ASN A 305 18.83 4.02 2.12
CA ASN A 305 19.41 3.68 3.41
C ASN A 305 19.89 2.22 3.44
N GLN A 306 19.11 1.30 2.88
CA GLN A 306 19.49 -0.10 2.74
C GLN A 306 20.76 -0.25 1.89
N ALA A 307 20.81 0.42 0.73
CA ALA A 307 22.00 0.40 -0.13
C ALA A 307 23.24 1.01 0.55
N GLN A 308 23.05 1.93 1.49
CA GLN A 308 24.13 2.58 2.24
C GLN A 308 24.44 1.91 3.59
N GLY A 309 23.74 0.82 3.96
CA GLY A 309 23.92 0.16 5.26
C GLY A 309 23.57 1.06 6.46
N LYS A 310 22.66 2.03 6.29
CA LYS A 310 22.24 2.94 7.37
C LYS A 310 21.08 2.35 8.16
N ASP A 311 21.29 2.19 9.45
CA ASP A 311 20.26 1.79 10.40
C ASP A 311 19.49 3.03 10.91
N LEU A 312 18.34 3.28 10.28
CA LEU A 312 17.41 4.33 10.70
C LEU A 312 15.98 3.96 10.29
N PHE A 313 15.01 4.49 11.04
CA PHE A 313 13.60 4.29 10.78
C PHE A 313 13.01 5.45 9.95
N VAL A 314 12.31 5.14 8.86
CA VAL A 314 11.59 6.14 8.06
C VAL A 314 10.11 6.09 8.43
N ALA A 315 9.65 7.06 9.21
CA ALA A 315 8.28 7.07 9.72
C ALA A 315 7.26 7.39 8.61
N SER A 316 6.05 6.84 8.77
CA SER A 316 4.92 7.07 7.88
C SER A 316 4.17 8.36 8.23
N TYR A 317 3.52 8.95 7.23
CA TYR A 317 2.55 10.01 7.38
C TYR A 317 1.14 9.37 7.39
N LYS A 318 0.47 9.39 8.53
CA LYS A 318 -0.81 8.70 8.73
C LYS A 318 -1.95 9.71 8.68
N LEU A 319 -3.06 9.34 8.03
CA LEU A 319 -4.32 10.08 8.06
C LEU A 319 -5.31 9.27 8.91
N ALA A 320 -5.73 9.80 10.05
CA ALA A 320 -6.78 9.20 10.87
C ALA A 320 -8.17 9.62 10.36
N GLU A 321 -9.14 8.72 10.49
CA GLU A 321 -10.48 8.92 9.97
C GLU A 321 -11.14 10.18 10.55
N SER A 322 -11.87 10.84 9.67
CA SER A 322 -12.74 11.96 9.97
C SER A 322 -13.99 11.79 9.09
N SER A 323 -15.14 12.24 9.58
CA SER A 323 -16.40 12.22 8.82
C SER A 323 -16.20 12.81 7.43
N ASP A 324 -17.03 12.39 6.47
CA ASP A 324 -17.10 13.06 5.18
C ASP A 324 -17.35 14.57 5.38
N ASP A 325 -16.69 15.37 4.55
CA ASP A 325 -16.57 16.84 4.62
C ASP A 325 -15.63 17.47 5.67
N LYS A 326 -15.02 16.70 6.58
CA LYS A 326 -13.97 17.25 7.48
C LYS A 326 -12.55 16.90 7.02
N PRO A 327 -11.56 17.78 7.24
CA PRO A 327 -10.15 17.47 7.02
C PRO A 327 -9.70 16.25 7.83
N TYR A 328 -8.73 15.51 7.32
CA TYR A 328 -8.13 14.42 8.08
C TYR A 328 -7.30 14.98 9.23
N ARG A 329 -7.21 14.19 10.29
CA ARG A 329 -6.20 14.37 11.30
C ARG A 329 -4.94 13.67 10.84
N ASN A 330 -3.87 14.40 10.60
CA ASN A 330 -2.62 13.82 10.13
C ASN A 330 -1.58 13.73 11.24
N ILE A 331 -0.97 12.55 11.34
CA ILE A 331 -0.18 12.13 12.49
C ILE A 331 1.12 11.51 11.99
N THR A 332 2.22 11.82 12.67
CA THR A 332 3.41 10.96 12.64
C THR A 332 3.79 10.53 14.06
N GLN A 333 4.70 9.58 14.18
CA GLN A 333 4.93 8.86 15.43
C GLN A 333 6.41 8.67 15.72
N VAL A 334 6.77 8.86 16.99
CA VAL A 334 8.03 8.46 17.61
C VAL A 334 7.71 7.40 18.66
N THR A 335 8.45 6.30 18.65
CA THR A 335 8.28 5.18 19.58
C THR A 335 9.52 5.03 20.45
N GLU A 336 9.32 4.89 21.76
CA GLU A 336 10.40 4.68 22.71
C GLU A 336 11.18 3.40 22.39
N GLY A 337 12.51 3.51 22.35
CA GLY A 337 13.41 2.41 21.96
C GLY A 337 13.74 2.37 20.47
N VAL A 338 13.08 3.15 19.62
CA VAL A 338 13.52 3.36 18.23
C VAL A 338 14.64 4.40 18.22
N GLY A 339 15.74 4.08 17.52
CA GLY A 339 16.93 4.92 17.45
C GLY A 339 16.75 6.16 16.56
N LEU A 340 17.47 6.23 15.45
CA LEU A 340 17.39 7.37 14.55
C LEU A 340 16.13 7.30 13.68
N THR A 341 15.30 8.34 13.68
CA THR A 341 14.04 8.39 12.94
C THR A 341 13.96 9.58 11.98
N LEU A 342 13.45 9.35 10.76
CA LEU A 342 13.08 10.40 9.79
C LEU A 342 11.55 10.60 9.80
N LEU A 343 11.12 11.68 10.44
CA LEU A 343 9.71 12.03 10.66
C LEU A 343 9.17 12.90 9.51
N PRO A 344 8.10 12.50 8.80
CA PRO A 344 7.37 13.41 7.92
C PRO A 344 6.72 14.53 8.74
N LYS A 345 6.68 15.75 8.20
CA LYS A 345 5.95 16.86 8.85
C LYS A 345 4.44 16.56 8.82
N ALA A 346 3.83 16.60 10.00
CA ALA A 346 2.40 16.47 10.23
C ALA A 346 1.91 17.57 11.19
N ASP A 347 0.60 17.64 11.42
CA ASP A 347 -0.05 18.55 12.36
C ASP A 347 0.13 18.10 13.80
N GLU A 348 0.27 16.79 14.03
CA GLU A 348 0.50 16.22 15.35
C GLU A 348 1.59 15.13 15.35
N LEU A 349 2.32 15.08 16.46
CA LEU A 349 3.36 14.10 16.75
C LEU A 349 2.91 13.20 17.91
N ALA A 350 2.81 11.90 17.63
CA ALA A 350 2.52 10.87 18.60
C ALA A 350 3.81 10.39 19.27
N PHE A 351 3.79 10.32 20.61
CA PHE A 351 4.84 9.68 21.41
C PHE A 351 4.26 8.44 22.04
N LEU A 352 4.85 7.29 21.72
CA LEU A 352 4.48 6.00 22.30
C LEU A 352 5.58 5.54 23.25
N THR A 353 5.27 5.45 24.54
CA THR A 353 6.22 4.96 25.57
C THR A 353 6.21 3.43 25.66
N ARG A 354 7.24 2.85 26.29
CA ARG A 354 7.31 1.41 26.61
C ARG A 354 6.15 0.96 27.50
N THR A 355 5.64 1.86 28.35
CA THR A 355 4.45 1.61 29.17
C THR A 355 3.14 1.74 28.40
N GLN A 356 3.20 1.89 27.07
CA GLN A 356 2.04 2.07 26.18
C GLN A 356 1.25 3.35 26.47
N GLU A 357 1.87 4.35 27.11
CA GLU A 357 1.31 5.70 27.17
C GLU A 357 1.34 6.31 25.77
N PHE A 358 0.20 6.84 25.33
CA PHE A 358 0.05 7.49 24.06
C PHE A 358 -0.20 8.98 24.27
N LEU A 359 0.78 9.79 23.88
CA LEU A 359 0.69 11.24 23.93
C LEU A 359 0.61 11.78 22.52
N LEU A 360 -0.47 12.48 22.22
CA LEU A 360 -0.62 13.15 20.94
C LEU A 360 -0.47 14.64 21.13
N VAL A 361 0.54 15.23 20.50
CA VAL A 361 0.94 16.62 20.75
C VAL A 361 0.91 17.39 19.43
N PRO A 362 0.29 18.59 19.37
CA PRO A 362 0.41 19.48 18.22
C PRO A 362 1.88 19.67 17.84
N TRP A 363 2.21 19.59 16.55
CA TRP A 363 3.60 19.61 16.11
C TRP A 363 4.32 20.85 16.60
N THR A 364 3.69 22.02 16.54
CA THR A 364 4.27 23.29 17.00
C THR A 364 4.73 23.23 18.45
N GLU A 365 3.94 22.56 19.30
CA GLU A 365 4.27 22.35 20.71
C GLU A 365 5.39 21.32 20.89
N ALA A 366 5.35 20.22 20.12
CA ALA A 366 6.39 19.21 20.16
C ALA A 366 7.75 19.74 19.68
N GLU A 367 7.76 20.55 18.61
CA GLU A 367 8.95 21.20 18.06
C GLU A 367 9.54 22.21 19.05
N ALA A 368 8.70 22.97 19.77
CA ALA A 368 9.16 23.87 20.82
C ALA A 368 9.83 23.13 22.00
N VAL A 369 9.35 21.92 22.36
CA VAL A 369 9.94 21.12 23.44
C VAL A 369 11.20 20.36 22.99
N LEU A 370 11.19 19.77 21.79
CA LEU A 370 12.31 18.99 21.27
C LEU A 370 13.46 19.86 20.78
N GLY A 371 13.17 21.07 20.29
CA GLY A 371 14.15 22.04 19.83
C GLY A 371 15.17 21.44 18.86
N ALA A 372 16.45 21.54 19.20
CA ALA A 372 17.56 21.06 18.37
C ALA A 372 17.55 19.54 18.10
N ALA A 373 16.83 18.75 18.91
CA ALA A 373 16.70 17.30 18.70
C ALA A 373 15.82 16.94 17.49
N LEU A 374 15.09 17.92 16.93
CA LEU A 374 14.23 17.77 15.76
C LEU A 374 14.83 18.58 14.59
N LYS A 375 15.75 17.98 13.83
CA LYS A 375 16.48 18.69 12.76
C LYS A 375 15.77 18.60 11.42
N ARG A 376 15.29 19.73 10.90
CA ARG A 376 14.72 19.83 9.54
C ARG A 376 15.74 19.43 8.48
N LEU A 377 15.33 18.57 7.54
CA LEU A 377 16.12 18.18 6.38
C LEU A 377 15.77 19.03 5.16
N ALA A 378 16.77 19.29 4.31
CA ALA A 378 16.60 19.98 3.02
C ALA A 378 16.14 18.99 1.94
N ILE A 379 14.96 18.41 2.14
CA ILE A 379 14.27 17.52 1.20
C ILE A 379 12.77 17.84 1.23
N HIS A 380 12.09 17.72 0.08
CA HIS A 380 10.66 17.97 -0.06
C HIS A 380 9.90 16.69 -0.50
N PRO A 381 8.73 16.36 0.09
CA PRO A 381 8.16 17.00 1.26
C PRO A 381 9.06 16.87 2.51
N VAL A 382 8.95 17.83 3.43
CA VAL A 382 9.91 18.01 4.51
C VAL A 382 9.90 16.84 5.48
N ARG A 383 11.09 16.33 5.80
CA ARG A 383 11.32 15.42 6.92
C ARG A 383 12.19 16.05 7.99
N TYR A 384 11.98 15.61 9.23
CA TYR A 384 12.80 15.96 10.38
C TYR A 384 13.55 14.74 10.84
N ARG A 385 14.84 14.92 11.10
CA ARG A 385 15.69 13.91 11.73
C ARG A 385 15.53 14.05 13.24
N HIS A 386 15.12 12.97 13.90
CA HIS A 386 15.03 12.87 15.35
C HIS A 386 15.87 11.69 15.85
N GLN A 387 16.59 11.85 16.95
CA GLN A 387 17.45 10.82 17.54
C GLN A 387 16.87 10.36 18.87
N GLY A 388 16.53 9.07 18.97
CA GLY A 388 16.05 8.46 20.20
C GLY A 388 14.63 8.88 20.59
N PHE A 389 14.43 9.17 21.87
CA PHE A 389 13.14 9.51 22.48
C PHE A 389 13.31 10.73 23.41
N PRO A 390 12.26 11.54 23.67
CA PRO A 390 12.32 12.62 24.65
C PRO A 390 12.85 12.14 26.01
N ASP A 391 13.68 12.96 26.66
CA ASP A 391 14.07 12.70 28.05
C ASP A 391 12.88 12.89 29.02
N ALA A 392 13.06 12.51 30.29
CA ALA A 392 11.98 12.58 31.28
C ALA A 392 11.41 14.01 31.47
N ALA A 393 12.24 15.05 31.39
CA ALA A 393 11.80 16.43 31.55
C ALA A 393 11.02 16.90 30.31
N GLN A 394 11.51 16.57 29.12
CA GLN A 394 10.83 16.82 27.86
C GLN A 394 9.51 16.06 27.78
N LEU A 395 9.47 14.80 28.21
CA LEU A 395 8.26 13.99 28.20
C LEU A 395 7.17 14.59 29.11
N GLU A 396 7.55 15.12 30.28
CA GLU A 396 6.61 15.80 31.18
C GLU A 396 6.06 17.11 30.58
N LEU A 397 6.93 17.88 29.90
CA LEU A 397 6.49 19.06 29.15
C LEU A 397 5.55 18.68 28.00
N LEU A 398 5.85 17.61 27.26
CA LEU A 398 5.01 17.09 26.19
C LEU A 398 3.67 16.60 26.72
N ARG A 399 3.64 15.90 27.87
CA ARG A 399 2.40 15.57 28.57
C ARG A 399 1.59 16.83 28.80
N SER A 400 2.16 17.88 29.39
CA SER A 400 1.46 19.13 29.67
C SER A 400 0.80 19.78 28.43
N LYS A 401 1.33 19.50 27.23
CA LYS A 401 0.91 20.07 25.94
C LYS A 401 0.08 19.12 25.07
N ALA A 402 -0.11 17.87 25.48
CA ALA A 402 -0.79 16.86 24.68
C ALA A 402 -2.29 17.17 24.51
N SER A 403 -2.76 17.13 23.26
CA SER A 403 -4.17 17.24 22.88
C SER A 403 -4.97 16.00 23.28
N ILE A 404 -4.28 14.84 23.32
CA ILE A 404 -4.80 13.58 23.85
C ILE A 404 -3.77 13.00 24.81
N ARG A 405 -4.23 12.71 26.03
CA ARG A 405 -3.50 11.92 27.02
C ARG A 405 -4.34 10.68 27.31
N GLN A 406 -3.82 9.53 26.92
CA GLN A 406 -4.37 8.27 27.39
C GLN A 406 -3.36 7.67 28.35
N ALA A 407 -3.68 7.71 29.65
CA ALA A 407 -2.91 7.00 30.66
C ALA A 407 -3.00 5.50 30.38
N ALA A 408 -1.90 4.77 30.57
CA ALA A 408 -1.96 3.32 30.58
C ALA A 408 -2.84 2.89 31.77
N PRO A 409 -3.97 2.19 31.57
CA PRO A 409 -4.80 1.76 32.68
C PRO A 409 -4.02 0.80 33.60
N ASP A 410 -4.21 0.91 34.93
CA ASP A 410 -3.65 -0.01 35.95
C ASP A 410 -3.86 -1.46 35.49
N PRO A 411 -2.85 -2.37 35.51
CA PRO A 411 -3.00 -3.73 35.00
C PRO A 411 -4.29 -4.42 35.45
N LYS A 412 -4.68 -4.27 36.71
CA LYS A 412 -5.94 -4.82 37.23
C LYS A 412 -7.16 -4.16 36.60
N GLN A 413 -7.21 -2.84 36.55
CA GLN A 413 -8.31 -2.11 35.88
C GLN A 413 -8.36 -2.34 34.37
N ARG A 414 -7.20 -2.44 33.70
CA ARG A 414 -7.05 -2.71 32.26
C ARG A 414 -7.57 -4.10 31.92
N MET A 415 -7.12 -5.11 32.65
CA MET A 415 -7.57 -6.49 32.41
C MET A 415 -9.04 -6.63 32.79
N ALA A 416 -9.52 -6.03 33.89
CA ALA A 416 -10.94 -6.06 34.22
C ALA A 416 -11.82 -5.36 33.17
N ALA A 417 -11.39 -4.22 32.63
CA ALA A 417 -12.10 -3.51 31.57
C ALA A 417 -12.09 -4.30 30.25
N ALA A 418 -10.93 -4.82 29.84
CA ALA A 418 -10.79 -5.64 28.64
C ALA A 418 -11.63 -6.93 28.72
N ALA A 419 -11.68 -7.56 29.89
CA ALA A 419 -12.53 -8.73 30.15
C ALA A 419 -14.03 -8.39 30.01
N GLU A 420 -14.45 -7.24 30.54
CA GLU A 420 -15.86 -6.83 30.49
C GLU A 420 -16.27 -6.35 29.09
N ASP A 421 -15.39 -5.65 28.37
CA ASP A 421 -15.62 -5.27 26.98
C ASP A 421 -15.68 -6.49 26.06
N PHE A 422 -14.81 -7.48 26.28
CA PHE A 422 -14.89 -8.77 25.60
C PHE A 422 -16.20 -9.49 25.92
N ARG A 423 -16.61 -9.56 27.19
CA ARG A 423 -17.89 -10.19 27.59
C ARG A 423 -19.09 -9.50 26.93
N ARG A 424 -19.12 -8.16 26.88
CA ARG A 424 -20.19 -7.40 26.20
C ARG A 424 -20.18 -7.64 24.69
N ALA A 425 -19.01 -7.68 24.06
CA ALA A 425 -18.88 -8.00 22.65
C ALA A 425 -19.38 -9.42 22.35
N TYR A 426 -19.00 -10.39 23.20
CA TYR A 426 -19.47 -11.77 23.13
C TYR A 426 -21.00 -11.84 23.29
N GLN A 427 -21.57 -11.16 24.28
CA GLN A 427 -23.01 -11.10 24.48
C GLN A 427 -23.73 -10.48 23.28
N GLY A 428 -23.21 -9.39 22.70
CA GLY A 428 -23.80 -8.75 21.52
C GLY A 428 -23.76 -9.66 20.29
N GLN A 429 -22.64 -10.35 20.07
CA GLN A 429 -22.43 -11.20 18.91
C GLN A 429 -23.18 -12.53 19.00
N PHE A 430 -23.18 -13.17 20.17
CA PHE A 430 -23.74 -14.51 20.36
C PHE A 430 -25.09 -14.53 21.07
N GLN A 431 -25.59 -13.36 21.50
CA GLN A 431 -26.85 -13.20 22.26
C GLN A 431 -26.90 -14.09 23.51
N ARG A 432 -25.73 -14.38 24.09
CA ARG A 432 -25.54 -15.23 25.27
C ARG A 432 -24.48 -14.65 26.17
N ASP A 433 -24.72 -14.68 27.47
CA ASP A 433 -23.77 -14.16 28.43
C ASP A 433 -22.66 -15.18 28.76
N LEU A 434 -21.46 -14.68 29.05
CA LEU A 434 -20.29 -15.47 29.42
C LEU A 434 -20.08 -15.35 30.94
N SER A 435 -20.35 -16.43 31.67
CA SER A 435 -20.22 -16.47 33.14
C SER A 435 -18.76 -16.58 33.57
N TYR A 436 -18.40 -15.96 34.70
CA TYR A 436 -17.03 -16.03 35.24
C TYR A 436 -16.80 -17.30 36.08
N ASP A 437 -17.05 -18.46 35.48
CA ASP A 437 -16.94 -19.79 36.09
C ASP A 437 -16.41 -20.83 35.11
N ALA A 438 -16.36 -22.11 35.53
CA ALA A 438 -15.87 -23.20 34.69
C ALA A 438 -16.66 -23.36 33.39
N GLY A 439 -17.98 -23.10 33.41
CA GLY A 439 -18.82 -23.13 32.20
C GLY A 439 -18.43 -22.04 31.20
N GLY A 440 -18.11 -20.84 31.69
CA GLY A 440 -17.54 -19.77 30.87
C GLY A 440 -16.21 -20.14 30.24
N ILE A 441 -15.32 -20.82 30.96
CA ILE A 441 -14.03 -21.27 30.40
C ILE A 441 -14.20 -22.35 29.35
N GLN A 442 -15.14 -23.28 29.51
CA GLN A 442 -15.44 -24.26 28.46
C GLN A 442 -15.91 -23.57 27.18
N LEU A 443 -16.79 -22.58 27.30
CA LEU A 443 -17.25 -21.78 26.17
C LEU A 443 -16.13 -20.92 25.58
N LEU A 444 -15.25 -20.36 26.41
CA LEU A 444 -14.10 -19.56 25.96
C LEU A 444 -13.07 -20.41 25.23
N ASP A 445 -12.73 -21.57 25.79
CA ASP A 445 -11.79 -22.52 25.22
C ASP A 445 -12.33 -23.10 23.90
N GLN A 446 -13.65 -23.36 23.85
CA GLN A 446 -14.33 -23.74 22.61
C GLN A 446 -14.39 -22.58 21.62
N LEU A 447 -14.62 -21.35 22.07
CA LEU A 447 -14.59 -20.17 21.19
C LEU A 447 -13.20 -19.98 20.60
N ILE A 448 -12.13 -20.07 21.38
CA ILE A 448 -10.76 -20.01 20.87
C ILE A 448 -10.57 -21.09 19.81
N GLU A 449 -10.98 -22.33 20.10
CA GLU A 449 -10.79 -23.42 19.16
C GLU A 449 -11.70 -23.33 17.93
N ASP A 450 -12.90 -22.78 18.07
CA ASP A 450 -13.85 -22.54 16.99
C ASP A 450 -13.36 -21.41 16.10
N GLN A 451 -12.92 -20.30 16.66
CA GLN A 451 -12.37 -19.17 15.90
C GLN A 451 -11.05 -19.55 15.24
N ARG A 452 -10.16 -20.25 15.96
CA ARG A 452 -8.92 -20.82 15.42
C ARG A 452 -9.20 -21.83 14.32
N SER A 453 -10.13 -22.76 14.53
CA SER A 453 -10.53 -23.75 13.51
C SER A 453 -11.35 -23.14 12.39
N GLN A 454 -11.93 -21.95 12.57
CA GLN A 454 -12.52 -21.13 11.52
C GLN A 454 -11.49 -20.24 10.82
N GLY A 455 -10.23 -20.30 11.24
CA GLY A 455 -9.12 -19.57 10.64
C GLY A 455 -9.17 -18.06 10.89
N VAL A 456 -9.94 -17.61 11.87
CA VAL A 456 -9.94 -16.19 12.26
C VAL A 456 -8.56 -15.86 12.83
N PRO A 457 -7.85 -14.84 12.32
CA PRO A 457 -6.55 -14.48 12.85
C PRO A 457 -6.69 -13.89 14.26
N ALA A 458 -5.83 -14.33 15.17
CA ALA A 458 -5.73 -13.74 16.50
C ALA A 458 -5.20 -12.32 16.37
N THR A 459 -6.06 -11.32 16.56
CA THR A 459 -5.61 -9.94 16.74
C THR A 459 -5.12 -9.75 18.17
N ASP A 460 -4.14 -8.85 18.37
CA ASP A 460 -3.62 -8.55 19.71
C ASP A 460 -4.74 -8.15 20.67
N ALA A 461 -5.73 -7.38 20.21
CA ALA A 461 -6.90 -6.98 20.99
C ALA A 461 -7.81 -8.17 21.37
N PHE A 462 -7.93 -9.17 20.50
CA PHE A 462 -8.75 -10.35 20.77
C PHE A 462 -8.08 -11.31 21.75
N VAL A 463 -6.77 -11.53 21.60
CA VAL A 463 -5.96 -12.30 22.55
C VAL A 463 -5.94 -11.61 23.92
N GLU A 464 -5.81 -10.28 23.94
CA GLU A 464 -5.88 -9.49 25.17
C GLU A 464 -7.26 -9.61 25.84
N GLY A 465 -8.36 -9.46 25.11
CA GLY A 465 -9.72 -9.56 25.65
C GLY A 465 -10.05 -10.96 26.22
N ILE A 466 -9.73 -12.02 25.48
CA ILE A 466 -9.93 -13.41 25.92
C ILE A 466 -9.00 -13.75 27.09
N GLY A 467 -7.72 -13.37 27.00
CA GLY A 467 -6.75 -13.61 28.05
C GLY A 467 -7.11 -12.88 29.34
N ALA A 468 -7.59 -11.65 29.24
CA ALA A 468 -8.09 -10.88 30.36
C ALA A 468 -9.32 -11.54 31.00
N PHE A 469 -10.30 -11.99 30.20
CA PHE A 469 -11.46 -12.72 30.71
C PHE A 469 -11.06 -14.02 31.41
N PHE A 470 -10.17 -14.81 30.81
CA PHE A 470 -9.66 -16.05 31.42
C PHE A 470 -8.98 -15.78 32.78
N GLY A 471 -8.12 -14.77 32.85
CA GLY A 471 -7.47 -14.41 34.10
C GLY A 471 -8.45 -13.91 35.18
N GLU A 472 -9.49 -13.16 34.81
CA GLU A 472 -10.56 -12.77 35.74
C GLU A 472 -11.34 -13.97 36.29
N VAL A 473 -11.56 -15.02 35.49
CA VAL A 473 -12.16 -16.26 36.01
C VAL A 473 -11.25 -16.93 37.03
N LEU A 474 -9.94 -17.04 36.75
CA LEU A 474 -8.98 -17.64 37.70
C LEU A 474 -8.98 -16.89 39.04
N LEU A 475 -9.00 -15.55 39.00
CA LEU A 475 -9.05 -14.73 40.21
C LEU A 475 -10.31 -14.95 41.03
N ARG A 476 -11.49 -14.99 40.39
CA ARG A 476 -12.77 -15.13 41.10
C ARG A 476 -12.99 -16.52 41.67
N GLN A 477 -12.47 -17.55 40.99
CA GLN A 477 -12.64 -18.94 41.41
C GLN A 477 -11.58 -19.40 42.41
N PHE A 478 -10.35 -18.88 42.34
CA PHE A 478 -9.23 -19.39 43.13
C PHE A 478 -8.50 -18.35 44.00
N GLY A 479 -8.84 -17.05 43.86
CA GLY A 479 -8.13 -15.94 44.49
C GLY A 479 -6.87 -15.53 43.72
N GLY A 480 -6.19 -14.49 44.19
CA GLY A 480 -4.92 -13.99 43.63
C GLY A 480 -4.97 -12.51 43.23
N GLU A 481 -4.00 -12.07 42.43
CA GLU A 481 -3.97 -10.72 41.87
C GLU A 481 -3.31 -10.66 40.46
N TRP A 482 -3.71 -9.66 39.67
CA TRP A 482 -3.04 -9.31 38.42
C TRP A 482 -1.76 -8.53 38.70
N ILE A 483 -0.64 -8.99 38.15
CA ILE A 483 0.65 -8.31 38.16
C ILE A 483 1.27 -8.28 36.77
N VAL A 484 2.24 -7.38 36.55
CA VAL A 484 3.11 -7.42 35.37
C VAL A 484 4.44 -8.04 35.80
N HIS A 485 4.75 -9.24 35.29
CA HIS A 485 6.01 -9.94 35.57
C HIS A 485 6.84 -10.04 34.29
N LYS A 486 8.00 -9.35 34.27
CA LYS A 486 8.89 -9.28 33.10
C LYS A 486 8.14 -8.89 31.82
N GLU A 487 7.46 -7.74 31.88
CA GLU A 487 6.73 -7.14 30.76
C GLU A 487 5.52 -7.95 30.26
N ARG A 488 5.07 -8.97 31.00
CA ARG A 488 3.91 -9.81 30.65
C ARG A 488 2.85 -9.81 31.75
N PHE A 489 1.58 -9.84 31.36
CA PHE A 489 0.44 -9.89 32.30
C PHE A 489 0.31 -11.29 32.92
N CYS A 490 0.30 -11.35 34.25
CA CYS A 490 0.27 -12.58 35.03
C CYS A 490 -0.79 -12.50 36.13
N VAL A 491 -1.54 -13.60 36.31
CA VAL A 491 -2.35 -13.83 37.50
C VAL A 491 -1.51 -14.62 38.49
N LEU A 492 -1.09 -13.97 39.57
CA LEU A 492 -0.36 -14.60 40.67
C LEU A 492 -1.38 -15.21 41.64
N LEU A 493 -1.35 -16.54 41.77
CA LEU A 493 -2.30 -17.29 42.60
C LEU A 493 -1.78 -17.48 44.03
N ASP A 494 -0.47 -17.64 44.18
CA ASP A 494 0.28 -17.67 45.44
C ASP A 494 1.77 -17.35 45.18
N ASP A 495 2.59 -17.36 46.22
CA ASP A 495 4.03 -17.02 46.16
C ASP A 495 4.86 -17.86 45.17
N LYS A 496 4.35 -19.00 44.69
CA LYS A 496 5.07 -19.93 43.82
C LYS A 496 4.35 -20.23 42.51
N ASN A 497 3.06 -19.91 42.39
CA ASN A 497 2.24 -20.27 41.24
C ASN A 497 1.66 -19.03 40.56
N GLY A 498 2.01 -18.84 39.29
CA GLY A 498 1.48 -17.78 38.44
C GLY A 498 1.09 -18.31 37.05
N VAL A 499 0.00 -17.78 36.51
CA VAL A 499 -0.47 -18.09 35.16
C VAL A 499 -0.31 -16.84 34.30
N PHE A 500 0.09 -17.00 33.04
CA PHE A 500 0.15 -15.92 32.04
C PHE A 500 -1.01 -16.12 31.05
N PRO A 501 -2.21 -15.56 31.31
CA PRO A 501 -3.42 -15.93 30.58
C PRO A 501 -3.35 -15.57 29.09
N LEU A 502 -2.81 -14.40 28.74
CA LEU A 502 -2.65 -13.97 27.35
C LEU A 502 -1.70 -14.90 26.58
N ASP A 503 -0.55 -15.24 27.15
CA ASP A 503 0.39 -16.21 26.57
C ASP A 503 -0.22 -17.60 26.41
N LYS A 504 -1.15 -17.97 27.30
CA LYS A 504 -1.86 -19.26 27.22
C LYS A 504 -2.88 -19.26 26.10
N VAL A 505 -3.64 -18.18 25.95
CA VAL A 505 -4.57 -17.99 24.82
C VAL A 505 -3.80 -17.95 23.51
N ALA A 506 -2.72 -17.19 23.41
CA ALA A 506 -1.89 -17.09 22.20
C ALA A 506 -1.33 -18.46 21.79
N ARG A 507 -0.82 -19.25 22.76
CA ARG A 507 -0.33 -20.60 22.49
C ARG A 507 -1.44 -21.56 22.06
N GLN A 508 -2.59 -21.55 22.73
CA GLN A 508 -3.73 -22.35 22.28
C GLN A 508 -4.19 -21.91 20.88
N TRP A 509 -4.18 -20.62 20.57
CA TRP A 509 -4.53 -20.14 19.24
C TRP A 509 -3.53 -20.56 18.17
N ALA A 510 -2.23 -20.58 18.49
CA ALA A 510 -1.19 -21.00 17.56
C ALA A 510 -1.18 -22.53 17.35
N ASN A 511 -1.30 -23.29 18.43
CA ASN A 511 -1.03 -24.73 18.45
C ASN A 511 -2.30 -25.59 18.52
N GLY A 512 -3.43 -25.02 18.91
CA GLY A 512 -4.69 -25.73 19.18
C GLY A 512 -4.62 -26.66 20.39
N ARG A 513 -5.78 -27.20 20.77
CA ARG A 513 -5.86 -28.19 21.86
C ARG A 513 -4.99 -29.42 21.60
N ALA A 514 -4.92 -29.84 20.32
CA ALA A 514 -4.15 -31.00 19.88
C ALA A 514 -2.63 -30.83 20.05
N GLY A 515 -2.15 -29.58 20.06
CA GLY A 515 -0.76 -29.24 20.39
C GLY A 515 -0.44 -29.26 21.89
N GLY A 516 -1.43 -29.59 22.75
CA GLY A 516 -1.28 -29.63 24.21
C GLY A 516 -1.53 -28.30 24.92
N ASP A 517 -1.89 -27.24 24.18
CA ASP A 517 -2.17 -25.92 24.74
C ASP A 517 -3.69 -25.68 24.80
N SER A 518 -4.24 -25.58 26.02
CA SER A 518 -5.65 -25.29 26.28
C SER A 518 -5.81 -24.45 27.54
N VAL A 519 -6.65 -23.41 27.48
CA VAL A 519 -7.03 -22.60 28.64
C VAL A 519 -7.92 -23.39 29.58
N LEU A 520 -8.81 -24.26 29.06
CA LEU A 520 -9.56 -25.21 29.87
C LEU A 520 -8.63 -26.23 30.55
N GLY A 521 -7.68 -26.80 29.82
CA GLY A 521 -6.68 -27.71 30.40
C GLY A 521 -5.79 -27.01 31.44
N THR A 522 -5.50 -25.72 31.26
CA THR A 522 -4.79 -24.90 32.24
C THR A 522 -5.67 -24.65 33.47
N TYR A 523 -6.95 -24.31 33.29
CA TYR A 523 -7.94 -24.14 34.36
C TYR A 523 -8.10 -25.41 35.19
N ASP A 524 -8.27 -26.58 34.57
CA ASP A 524 -8.40 -27.87 35.24
C ASP A 524 -7.13 -28.27 35.99
N SER A 525 -5.95 -27.87 35.48
CA SER A 525 -4.67 -28.10 36.15
C SER A 525 -4.55 -27.22 37.40
N VAL A 526 -4.94 -25.96 37.31
CA VAL A 526 -5.01 -25.06 38.48
C VAL A 526 -6.03 -25.58 39.49
N GLN A 527 -7.23 -25.98 39.06
CA GLN A 527 -8.25 -26.54 39.93
C GLN A 527 -7.73 -27.79 40.65
N ARG A 528 -7.07 -28.72 39.95
CA ARG A 528 -6.47 -29.90 40.57
C ARG A 528 -5.34 -29.54 41.53
N LEU A 529 -4.46 -28.60 41.19
CA LEU A 529 -3.41 -28.12 42.09
C LEU A 529 -4.01 -27.53 43.38
N ARG A 530 -5.12 -26.80 43.28
CA ARG A 530 -5.82 -26.21 44.42
C ARG A 530 -6.66 -27.22 45.21
N SER A 531 -7.15 -28.27 44.55
CA SER A 531 -7.93 -29.35 45.19
C SER A 531 -7.04 -30.44 45.80
N ALA A 532 -5.82 -30.63 45.26
CA ALA A 532 -4.80 -31.57 45.72
C ALA A 532 -3.83 -30.95 46.74
N GLN A 533 -3.97 -29.66 47.02
CA GLN A 533 -3.50 -29.11 48.29
C GLN A 533 -4.51 -29.51 49.37
N PRO A 534 -4.25 -30.54 50.20
CA PRO A 534 -4.88 -30.57 51.50
C PRO A 534 -4.47 -29.28 52.21
N ALA A 535 -5.36 -28.76 53.05
CA ALA A 535 -5.02 -27.68 53.96
C ALA A 535 -3.69 -28.00 54.68
N GLY A 536 -2.62 -27.29 54.31
CA GLY A 536 -1.40 -27.16 55.10
C GLY A 536 -0.12 -27.87 54.62
N VAL A 537 0.98 -27.11 54.80
CA VAL A 537 2.35 -27.53 55.19
C VAL A 537 3.44 -27.62 54.09
N THR A 538 4.16 -26.49 53.96
CA THR A 538 5.63 -26.22 53.85
C THR A 538 6.66 -27.19 53.20
N THR A 539 7.49 -26.54 52.36
CA THR A 539 8.96 -26.65 52.13
C THR A 539 9.61 -27.93 51.58
N GLY A 540 10.45 -27.76 50.55
CA GLY A 540 11.53 -28.69 50.18
C GLY A 540 12.12 -28.42 48.79
N ALA A 541 13.39 -28.04 48.72
CA ALA A 541 14.18 -27.82 47.52
C ALA A 541 14.94 -29.09 47.08
N SER A 542 15.22 -29.26 45.78
CA SER A 542 16.23 -30.18 45.18
C SER A 542 16.03 -30.14 43.65
N GLU A 543 16.87 -29.49 42.85
CA GLU A 543 18.21 -29.84 42.30
C GLU A 543 18.14 -30.27 40.82
N ARG A 544 19.01 -29.68 39.99
CA ARG A 544 19.24 -29.97 38.56
C ARG A 544 20.49 -30.85 38.41
N PRO A 545 20.61 -31.58 37.29
CA PRO A 545 21.88 -31.70 36.55
C PRO A 545 21.68 -31.31 35.07
N SER A 546 22.41 -30.36 34.49
CA SER A 546 23.80 -30.35 34.00
C SER A 546 23.98 -30.98 32.61
N ALA A 547 24.65 -30.22 31.75
CA ALA A 547 24.88 -30.40 30.32
C ALA A 547 25.92 -31.47 29.97
N ASP A 548 25.89 -31.95 28.72
CA ASP A 548 27.07 -32.49 28.05
C ASP A 548 27.08 -32.16 26.53
N GLN A 549 28.30 -32.12 25.99
CA GLN A 549 28.77 -31.35 24.84
C GLN A 549 28.87 -32.14 23.52
N GLY A 550 28.78 -31.41 22.41
CA GLY A 550 29.80 -31.43 21.35
C GLY A 550 29.69 -32.46 20.21
N ARG A 551 29.57 -31.97 18.97
CA ARG A 551 30.40 -32.39 17.82
C ARG A 551 30.21 -31.46 16.62
N SER A 552 31.34 -31.04 16.04
CA SER A 552 31.48 -30.21 14.84
C SER A 552 31.80 -31.05 13.60
N SER A 553 31.48 -30.46 12.43
CA SER A 553 31.96 -30.70 11.03
C SER A 553 30.90 -31.22 10.06
N PRO A 554 30.99 -30.96 8.74
CA PRO A 554 31.52 -29.81 7.98
C PRO A 554 30.47 -29.21 6.98
N LEU A 555 30.77 -28.07 6.34
CA LEU A 555 29.93 -27.47 5.28
C LEU A 555 30.08 -28.22 3.93
N PRO A 556 29.00 -28.51 3.17
CA PRO A 556 29.08 -28.95 1.78
C PRO A 556 28.74 -27.84 0.76
N GLU A 557 29.41 -27.87 -0.39
CA GLU A 557 29.21 -27.02 -1.57
C GLU A 557 28.03 -27.50 -2.47
N ALA A 558 27.28 -26.52 -2.96
CA ALA A 558 26.32 -26.44 -4.08
C ALA A 558 25.71 -27.73 -4.71
N THR A 559 24.50 -28.11 -4.26
CA THR A 559 23.23 -28.16 -5.04
C THR A 559 22.08 -28.53 -4.08
N ASP A 560 20.84 -28.16 -4.46
CA ASP A 560 19.57 -28.35 -3.75
C ASP A 560 19.23 -27.36 -2.63
N TYR A 561 18.36 -26.40 -2.97
CA TYR A 561 17.44 -25.85 -1.98
C TYR A 561 16.72 -27.03 -1.31
N PRO A 562 16.86 -27.25 0.02
CA PRO A 562 16.27 -28.41 0.70
C PRO A 562 14.73 -28.42 0.69
N TYR A 563 14.12 -27.37 0.15
CA TYR A 563 12.69 -27.14 0.06
C TYR A 563 12.11 -27.35 -1.35
N ARG A 564 12.96 -27.70 -2.34
CA ARG A 564 12.56 -27.85 -3.74
C ARG A 564 11.56 -28.97 -3.92
N ILE A 565 10.47 -28.70 -4.63
CA ILE A 565 9.46 -29.69 -4.97
C ILE A 565 9.94 -30.53 -6.15
N PRO A 566 10.02 -31.86 -6.01
CA PRO A 566 10.39 -32.71 -7.13
C PRO A 566 9.27 -32.73 -8.18
N ALA A 567 9.67 -32.77 -9.45
CA ALA A 567 8.76 -32.87 -10.58
C ALA A 567 7.80 -34.07 -10.42
N GLN A 568 6.51 -33.82 -10.58
CA GLN A 568 5.51 -34.89 -10.47
C GLN A 568 5.33 -35.62 -11.81
N ARG A 569 4.76 -36.84 -11.76
CA ARG A 569 4.46 -37.62 -12.96
C ARG A 569 3.40 -36.90 -13.79
N SER A 570 3.58 -36.90 -15.11
CA SER A 570 2.56 -36.41 -16.04
C SER A 570 1.31 -37.27 -15.98
N ASP A 571 0.15 -36.64 -15.95
CA ASP A 571 -1.16 -37.26 -16.12
C ASP A 571 -1.85 -36.68 -17.36
N SER A 572 -1.94 -37.50 -18.41
CA SER A 572 -2.60 -37.11 -19.66
C SER A 572 -4.11 -36.87 -19.47
N ARG A 573 -4.74 -37.48 -18.47
CA ARG A 573 -6.17 -37.24 -18.17
C ARG A 573 -6.39 -35.80 -17.73
N MET A 574 -5.54 -35.27 -16.85
CA MET A 574 -5.63 -33.88 -16.39
C MET A 574 -5.47 -32.87 -17.53
N GLN A 575 -4.58 -33.17 -18.49
CA GLN A 575 -4.43 -32.34 -19.69
C GLN A 575 -5.69 -32.38 -20.56
N GLN A 576 -6.28 -33.57 -20.76
CA GLN A 576 -7.52 -33.73 -21.52
C GLN A 576 -8.69 -33.00 -20.85
N MET A 577 -8.82 -33.07 -19.52
CA MET A 577 -9.85 -32.35 -18.76
C MET A 577 -9.74 -30.82 -18.94
N LEU A 578 -8.52 -30.28 -18.95
CA LEU A 578 -8.29 -28.85 -19.17
C LEU A 578 -8.67 -28.43 -20.61
N VAL A 579 -8.36 -29.27 -21.60
CA VAL A 579 -8.77 -29.05 -23.00
C VAL A 579 -10.30 -29.09 -23.12
N GLN A 580 -10.97 -30.05 -22.49
CA GLN A 580 -12.43 -30.12 -22.47
C GLN A 580 -13.06 -28.88 -21.84
N ALA A 581 -12.51 -28.38 -20.73
CA ALA A 581 -12.96 -27.15 -20.09
C ALA A 581 -12.81 -25.93 -21.04
N ARG A 582 -11.69 -25.84 -21.76
CA ARG A 582 -11.43 -24.81 -22.78
C ARG A 582 -12.45 -24.88 -23.92
N ASP A 583 -12.70 -26.05 -24.47
CA ASP A 583 -13.65 -26.24 -25.57
C ASP A 583 -15.08 -25.92 -25.15
N LYS A 584 -15.49 -26.40 -23.97
CA LYS A 584 -16.83 -26.17 -23.41
C LYS A 584 -17.07 -24.69 -23.16
N PHE A 585 -16.10 -24.01 -22.54
CA PHE A 585 -16.24 -22.59 -22.23
C PHE A 585 -16.09 -21.70 -23.47
N ALA A 586 -15.29 -22.08 -24.46
CA ALA A 586 -15.23 -21.41 -25.75
C ALA A 586 -16.59 -21.43 -26.48
N ARG A 587 -17.33 -22.55 -26.41
CA ARG A 587 -18.70 -22.61 -26.94
C ARG A 587 -19.66 -21.69 -26.18
N LEU A 588 -19.53 -21.59 -24.86
CA LEU A 588 -20.34 -20.66 -24.06
C LEU A 588 -20.06 -19.19 -24.43
N ARG A 589 -18.80 -18.83 -24.72
CA ARG A 589 -18.44 -17.50 -25.22
C ARG A 589 -19.07 -17.18 -26.57
N THR A 590 -19.11 -18.15 -27.48
CA THR A 590 -19.62 -17.96 -28.85
C THR A 590 -21.15 -18.04 -28.95
N ALA A 591 -21.80 -18.87 -28.13
CA ALA A 591 -23.24 -19.10 -28.18
C ALA A 591 -24.09 -18.04 -27.46
N ALA A 592 -23.48 -17.23 -26.59
CA ALA A 592 -24.18 -16.21 -25.82
C ALA A 592 -24.46 -14.96 -26.65
N ALA A 593 -25.75 -14.64 -26.87
CA ALA A 593 -26.14 -13.23 -26.87
C ALA A 593 -25.71 -12.67 -25.50
N ALA A 594 -25.13 -11.47 -25.44
CA ALA A 594 -24.41 -10.88 -24.30
C ALA A 594 -24.92 -11.24 -22.87
N GLY A 595 -26.23 -11.45 -22.69
CA GLY A 595 -26.87 -11.80 -21.42
C GLY A 595 -26.40 -13.07 -20.69
N THR A 596 -25.87 -14.12 -21.34
CA THR A 596 -25.44 -15.34 -20.60
C THR A 596 -24.15 -15.12 -19.81
N LEU A 597 -23.18 -14.40 -20.38
CA LEU A 597 -21.94 -14.06 -19.65
C LEU A 597 -22.22 -12.98 -18.60
N ASP A 598 -23.12 -12.04 -18.88
CA ASP A 598 -23.53 -11.03 -17.91
C ASP A 598 -24.21 -11.68 -16.69
N ALA A 599 -24.97 -12.77 -16.88
CA ALA A 599 -25.56 -13.55 -15.78
C ALA A 599 -24.52 -14.33 -14.94
N MET A 600 -23.32 -14.56 -15.46
CA MET A 600 -22.20 -15.15 -14.72
C MET A 600 -21.41 -14.10 -13.93
N HIS A 601 -21.73 -12.80 -14.05
CA HIS A 601 -21.08 -11.77 -13.27
C HIS A 601 -21.55 -11.84 -11.81
N ALA A 602 -20.61 -11.92 -10.86
CA ALA A 602 -20.95 -11.92 -9.44
C ALA A 602 -21.05 -10.49 -8.93
N ASP A 603 -21.99 -10.23 -8.04
CA ASP A 603 -22.05 -8.96 -7.33
C ASP A 603 -20.83 -8.80 -6.43
N SER A 604 -20.30 -7.58 -6.36
CA SER A 604 -19.20 -7.29 -5.44
C SER A 604 -19.72 -7.33 -4.00
N PRO A 605 -19.08 -8.06 -3.06
CA PRO A 605 -19.52 -8.11 -1.68
C PRO A 605 -19.54 -6.71 -1.06
N LYS A 606 -20.56 -6.39 -0.26
CA LYS A 606 -20.77 -5.03 0.29
C LYS A 606 -19.63 -4.53 1.19
N TRP A 607 -18.85 -5.44 1.76
CA TRP A 607 -17.68 -5.12 2.58
C TRP A 607 -16.44 -4.78 1.74
N LEU A 608 -16.44 -5.14 0.45
CA LEU A 608 -15.33 -4.92 -0.46
C LEU A 608 -15.39 -3.49 -1.00
N THR A 609 -14.55 -2.61 -0.46
CA THR A 609 -14.52 -1.19 -0.83
C THR A 609 -13.55 -0.94 -1.99
N HIS A 610 -13.69 0.18 -2.69
CA HIS A 610 -12.81 0.57 -3.81
C HIS A 610 -11.34 0.81 -3.41
N ARG A 611 -11.02 0.84 -2.11
CA ARG A 611 -9.65 0.94 -1.58
C ARG A 611 -8.98 -0.42 -1.39
N ASP A 612 -9.75 -1.49 -1.51
CA ASP A 612 -9.33 -2.85 -1.28
C ASP A 612 -8.78 -3.47 -2.58
N PRO A 613 -7.53 -3.96 -2.63
CA PRO A 613 -6.97 -4.57 -3.85
C PRO A 613 -7.82 -5.69 -4.44
N LEU A 614 -8.60 -6.42 -3.63
CA LEU A 614 -9.49 -7.49 -4.10
C LEU A 614 -10.66 -6.98 -4.96
N ILE A 615 -10.97 -5.67 -4.94
CA ILE A 615 -11.97 -5.07 -5.84
C ILE A 615 -11.59 -5.26 -7.31
N GLU A 616 -10.30 -5.48 -7.60
CA GLU A 616 -9.81 -5.76 -8.95
C GLU A 616 -10.47 -7.02 -9.55
N VAL A 617 -10.76 -8.04 -8.73
CA VAL A 617 -11.48 -9.23 -9.20
C VAL A 617 -12.89 -8.87 -9.66
N SER A 618 -13.61 -8.03 -8.89
CA SER A 618 -14.95 -7.58 -9.25
C SER A 618 -14.98 -6.71 -10.50
N HIS A 619 -13.99 -5.83 -10.69
CA HIS A 619 -13.90 -4.95 -11.87
C HIS A 619 -13.57 -5.71 -13.15
N ASN A 620 -12.83 -6.83 -13.07
CA ASN A 620 -12.33 -7.56 -14.23
C ASN A 620 -13.07 -8.87 -14.54
N GLN A 621 -14.20 -9.17 -13.88
CA GLN A 621 -14.97 -10.40 -14.16
C GLN A 621 -15.40 -10.49 -15.62
N ALA A 622 -15.92 -9.39 -16.20
CA ALA A 622 -16.35 -9.37 -17.60
C ALA A 622 -15.21 -9.70 -18.57
N LEU A 623 -14.01 -9.16 -18.32
CA LEU A 623 -12.80 -9.43 -19.09
C LEU A 623 -12.37 -10.90 -18.93
N LEU A 624 -12.31 -11.42 -17.70
CA LEU A 624 -11.92 -12.80 -17.42
C LEU A 624 -12.90 -13.80 -18.05
N LEU A 625 -14.20 -13.53 -17.99
CA LEU A 625 -15.24 -14.36 -18.61
C LEU A 625 -15.12 -14.38 -20.14
N ARG A 626 -14.86 -13.23 -20.79
CA ARG A 626 -14.81 -13.11 -22.25
C ARG A 626 -13.48 -13.58 -22.84
N GLU A 627 -12.37 -13.25 -22.21
CA GLU A 627 -11.03 -13.36 -22.82
C GLU A 627 -10.04 -14.20 -21.98
N GLY A 628 -10.36 -14.49 -20.71
CA GLY A 628 -9.49 -15.26 -19.81
C GLY A 628 -9.02 -16.60 -20.39
N ARG A 629 -7.73 -16.89 -20.22
CA ARG A 629 -7.14 -18.21 -20.49
C ARG A 629 -7.47 -19.15 -19.33
N ILE A 630 -7.87 -20.37 -19.65
CA ILE A 630 -8.17 -21.39 -18.66
C ILE A 630 -6.90 -22.17 -18.34
N VAL A 631 -6.48 -22.17 -17.07
CA VAL A 631 -5.33 -22.92 -16.54
C VAL A 631 -5.68 -23.63 -15.25
N TRP A 632 -4.86 -24.60 -14.85
CA TRP A 632 -4.96 -25.21 -13.52
C TRP A 632 -4.44 -24.26 -12.44
N ALA A 633 -5.15 -24.22 -11.33
CA ALA A 633 -4.67 -23.67 -10.07
C ALA A 633 -4.77 -24.71 -8.96
N ALA A 634 -3.96 -24.52 -7.93
CA ALA A 634 -4.04 -25.25 -6.69
C ALA A 634 -4.24 -24.29 -5.51
N LEU A 635 -5.15 -24.65 -4.62
CA LEU A 635 -5.48 -23.86 -3.44
C LEU A 635 -4.35 -23.94 -2.41
N VAL A 636 -3.90 -22.78 -1.92
CA VAL A 636 -2.94 -22.68 -0.81
C VAL A 636 -3.70 -22.57 0.50
N MET A 637 -4.72 -21.69 0.56
CA MET A 637 -5.50 -21.41 1.76
C MET A 637 -6.83 -20.79 1.36
N ALA A 638 -7.92 -21.19 2.00
CA ALA A 638 -9.23 -20.57 1.80
C ALA A 638 -9.92 -20.37 3.14
N ASN A 639 -10.83 -19.39 3.19
CA ASN A 639 -11.71 -19.25 4.34
C ASN A 639 -12.58 -20.51 4.51
N ASN A 640 -12.67 -21.03 5.74
CA ASN A 640 -13.40 -22.27 6.02
C ASN A 640 -14.91 -22.20 5.73
N LEU A 641 -15.47 -21.01 5.59
CA LEU A 641 -16.85 -20.81 5.12
C LEU A 641 -17.07 -21.37 3.72
N LEU A 642 -16.07 -21.32 2.83
CA LEU A 642 -16.19 -21.75 1.44
C LEU A 642 -16.41 -23.27 1.28
N PHE A 643 -16.04 -24.07 2.28
CA PHE A 643 -16.21 -25.53 2.29
C PHE A 643 -17.55 -25.99 2.90
N LYS A 644 -18.42 -25.06 3.30
CA LYS A 644 -19.74 -25.35 3.88
C LYS A 644 -20.84 -24.64 3.10
N PRO A 645 -22.10 -25.14 3.10
CA PRO A 645 -23.23 -24.42 2.50
C PRO A 645 -23.34 -23.01 3.11
N GLY A 646 -23.51 -21.99 2.27
CA GLY A 646 -23.57 -20.60 2.72
C GLY A 646 -23.85 -19.63 1.57
N LYS A 647 -24.01 -18.34 1.90
CA LYS A 647 -24.27 -17.26 0.92
C LYS A 647 -23.10 -16.29 0.77
N GLU A 648 -22.11 -16.36 1.65
CA GLU A 648 -21.00 -15.41 1.70
C GLU A 648 -19.89 -15.79 0.72
N ASP A 649 -19.53 -14.86 -0.15
CA ASP A 649 -18.33 -14.92 -0.99
C ASP A 649 -17.11 -14.49 -0.16
N CYS A 650 -16.01 -15.22 -0.26
CA CYS A 650 -14.84 -15.02 0.60
C CYS A 650 -13.54 -15.01 -0.21
N PRO A 651 -12.50 -14.30 0.26
CA PRO A 651 -11.18 -14.40 -0.32
C PRO A 651 -10.52 -15.75 -0.03
N ALA A 652 -9.63 -16.15 -0.93
CA ALA A 652 -8.76 -17.31 -0.80
C ALA A 652 -7.41 -17.02 -1.49
N LEU A 653 -6.41 -17.87 -1.22
CA LEU A 653 -5.07 -17.83 -1.79
C LEU A 653 -4.83 -19.09 -2.61
N LEU A 654 -4.33 -18.92 -3.83
CA LEU A 654 -3.99 -20.03 -4.72
C LEU A 654 -2.60 -19.83 -5.34
N VAL A 655 -2.07 -20.90 -5.94
CA VAL A 655 -0.98 -20.84 -6.93
C VAL A 655 -1.43 -21.40 -8.27
N TYR A 656 -0.88 -20.88 -9.35
CA TYR A 656 -1.17 -21.28 -10.72
C TYR A 656 0.05 -21.09 -11.62
N SER A 657 -0.01 -21.61 -12.84
CA SER A 657 1.04 -21.42 -13.83
C SER A 657 0.49 -21.31 -15.25
N LEU A 658 1.17 -20.52 -16.08
CA LEU A 658 0.95 -20.45 -17.53
C LEU A 658 1.85 -21.42 -18.31
N ASP A 659 2.83 -22.06 -17.64
CA ASP A 659 3.74 -23.03 -18.25
C ASP A 659 2.94 -24.29 -18.65
N PRO A 660 2.95 -24.67 -19.96
CA PRO A 660 2.30 -25.88 -20.45
C PRO A 660 2.67 -27.16 -19.68
N TRP A 661 3.83 -27.18 -19.01
CA TRP A 661 4.27 -28.26 -18.12
C TRP A 661 3.19 -28.69 -17.12
N PHE A 662 2.49 -27.71 -16.53
CA PHE A 662 1.49 -27.95 -15.48
C PHE A 662 0.11 -28.35 -16.03
N GLU A 663 -0.12 -28.27 -17.35
CA GLU A 663 -1.40 -28.71 -17.94
C GLU A 663 -1.65 -30.21 -17.71
N SER A 664 -0.58 -31.02 -17.69
CA SER A 664 -0.62 -32.44 -17.34
C SER A 664 -0.10 -32.74 -15.92
N ARG A 665 0.28 -31.74 -15.13
CA ARG A 665 0.87 -31.92 -13.78
C ARG A 665 0.31 -30.97 -12.71
N PRO A 666 -1.02 -30.84 -12.57
CA PRO A 666 -1.60 -29.99 -11.53
C PRO A 666 -1.26 -30.47 -10.11
N ASP A 667 -0.86 -31.72 -9.93
CA ASP A 667 -0.39 -32.26 -8.64
C ASP A 667 0.93 -31.63 -8.18
N GLU A 668 1.76 -31.18 -9.12
CA GLU A 668 2.98 -30.43 -8.81
C GLU A 668 2.63 -29.03 -8.29
N LEU A 669 1.64 -28.35 -8.89
CA LEU A 669 1.10 -27.09 -8.34
C LEU A 669 0.52 -27.31 -6.95
N HIS A 670 -0.19 -28.42 -6.73
CA HIS A 670 -0.75 -28.75 -5.43
C HIS A 670 0.32 -29.05 -4.38
N ALA A 671 1.39 -29.76 -4.73
CA ALA A 671 2.53 -29.97 -3.85
C ALA A 671 3.22 -28.65 -3.47
N ILE A 672 3.38 -27.72 -4.43
CA ILE A 672 3.88 -26.37 -4.18
C ILE A 672 2.93 -25.62 -3.23
N ALA A 673 1.62 -25.65 -3.49
CA ALA A 673 0.62 -24.98 -2.67
C ALA A 673 0.66 -25.47 -1.22
N ARG A 674 0.72 -26.79 -1.03
CA ARG A 674 0.87 -27.43 0.28
C ARG A 674 2.15 -27.00 0.98
N ARG A 675 3.28 -26.96 0.28
CA ARG A 675 4.55 -26.54 0.86
C ARG A 675 4.53 -25.07 1.28
N ILE A 676 3.87 -24.21 0.50
CA ILE A 676 3.68 -22.80 0.86
C ILE A 676 2.82 -22.69 2.11
N PHE A 677 1.73 -23.48 2.19
CA PHE A 677 0.89 -23.53 3.39
C PHE A 677 1.64 -24.05 4.63
N GLU A 678 2.52 -25.04 4.47
CA GLU A 678 3.37 -25.58 5.55
C GLU A 678 4.34 -24.55 6.14
N LEU A 679 4.65 -23.46 5.42
CA LEU A 679 5.46 -22.36 5.93
C LEU A 679 4.70 -21.46 6.93
N LYS A 680 3.38 -21.63 7.05
CA LYS A 680 2.55 -20.84 7.96
C LYS A 680 3.01 -21.02 9.41
N ASN A 681 3.17 -19.91 10.12
CA ASN A 681 3.71 -19.80 11.47
C ASN A 681 5.17 -20.30 11.64
N THR A 682 5.92 -20.43 10.55
CA THR A 682 7.34 -20.81 10.59
C THR A 682 8.26 -19.59 10.36
N GLN A 683 9.54 -19.71 10.74
CA GLN A 683 10.56 -18.68 10.51
C GLN A 683 11.72 -19.27 9.70
N PRO A 684 11.56 -19.52 8.40
CA PRO A 684 12.62 -20.07 7.57
C PRO A 684 13.77 -19.07 7.43
N THR A 685 14.99 -19.61 7.42
CA THR A 685 16.23 -18.82 7.31
C THR A 685 16.39 -18.22 5.91
N GLU A 686 15.89 -18.90 4.89
CA GLU A 686 15.94 -18.45 3.50
C GLU A 686 15.00 -17.26 3.25
N PRO A 687 15.49 -16.14 2.66
CA PRO A 687 14.70 -14.93 2.47
C PRO A 687 13.40 -15.12 1.67
N GLY A 688 13.43 -15.90 0.58
CA GLY A 688 12.26 -16.14 -0.27
C GLY A 688 11.14 -16.89 0.47
N LEU A 689 11.51 -17.93 1.21
CA LEU A 689 10.58 -18.68 2.04
C LEU A 689 10.09 -17.87 3.24
N ARG A 690 10.89 -16.93 3.75
CA ARG A 690 10.48 -16.05 4.86
C ARG A 690 9.40 -15.07 4.41
N ALA A 691 9.49 -14.56 3.19
CA ALA A 691 8.45 -13.73 2.60
C ALA A 691 7.14 -14.52 2.42
N LEU A 692 7.22 -15.77 1.92
CA LEU A 692 6.05 -16.64 1.81
C LEU A 692 5.47 -17.02 3.18
N ALA A 693 6.31 -17.38 4.15
CA ALA A 693 5.90 -17.68 5.53
C ALA A 693 5.14 -16.49 6.14
N LYS A 694 5.65 -15.26 5.95
CA LYS A 694 4.99 -14.03 6.38
C LYS A 694 3.63 -13.85 5.68
N LEU A 695 3.59 -14.02 4.35
CA LEU A 695 2.37 -13.90 3.54
C LEU A 695 1.26 -14.84 4.02
N VAL A 696 1.57 -16.13 4.21
CA VAL A 696 0.56 -17.12 4.65
C VAL A 696 0.25 -17.08 6.15
N THR A 697 1.08 -16.39 6.96
CA THR A 697 0.88 -16.25 8.41
C THR A 697 0.09 -15.00 8.78
N GLU A 698 0.40 -13.87 8.14
CA GLU A 698 -0.22 -12.58 8.47
C GLU A 698 -1.59 -12.40 7.81
N GLU A 699 -1.88 -13.16 6.74
CA GLU A 699 -3.18 -13.27 6.04
C GLU A 699 -3.86 -11.94 5.64
N SER A 700 -3.13 -10.83 5.72
CA SER A 700 -3.60 -9.46 5.50
C SER A 700 -3.00 -8.83 4.25
N ASP A 701 -1.97 -9.46 3.68
CA ASP A 701 -1.38 -9.09 2.40
C ASP A 701 -2.29 -9.56 1.26
N ARG A 702 -2.80 -8.60 0.49
CA ARG A 702 -3.72 -8.85 -0.64
C ARG A 702 -3.00 -8.86 -1.99
N GLY A 703 -1.73 -9.27 -1.99
CA GLY A 703 -0.91 -9.39 -3.19
C GLY A 703 -1.46 -10.40 -4.21
N MET A 704 -1.49 -9.99 -5.47
CA MET A 704 -1.81 -10.82 -6.64
C MET A 704 -0.58 -10.91 -7.55
N GLY A 705 -0.38 -12.04 -8.23
CA GLY A 705 0.63 -12.18 -9.28
C GLY A 705 2.09 -12.33 -8.81
N TRP A 706 2.33 -12.65 -7.54
CA TRP A 706 3.68 -12.81 -7.01
C TRP A 706 4.31 -14.14 -7.46
N ARG A 707 5.62 -14.14 -7.74
CA ARG A 707 6.33 -15.35 -8.18
C ARG A 707 6.71 -16.23 -6.99
N VAL A 708 6.46 -17.53 -7.09
CA VAL A 708 6.94 -18.51 -6.11
C VAL A 708 8.48 -18.56 -6.17
N PRO A 709 9.19 -18.49 -5.03
CA PRO A 709 10.66 -18.48 -4.99
C PRO A 709 11.31 -19.73 -5.61
N GLU A 710 12.51 -19.55 -6.17
CA GLU A 710 13.32 -20.62 -6.78
C GLU A 710 13.65 -21.78 -5.83
N ALA A 711 13.54 -21.54 -4.53
CA ALA A 711 13.67 -22.55 -3.50
C ALA A 711 12.60 -23.63 -3.52
N LEU A 712 11.40 -23.32 -4.02
CA LEU A 712 10.32 -24.29 -4.15
C LEU A 712 10.22 -24.85 -5.55
N THR A 713 10.45 -24.05 -6.59
CA THR A 713 10.40 -24.46 -7.99
C THR A 713 11.23 -23.53 -8.87
N ASP A 714 11.90 -24.05 -9.90
CA ASP A 714 12.56 -23.25 -10.94
C ASP A 714 11.61 -22.84 -12.09
N ARG A 715 10.38 -23.36 -12.09
CA ARG A 715 9.36 -23.04 -13.10
C ARG A 715 8.58 -21.78 -12.74
N ASP A 716 7.91 -21.19 -13.73
CA ASP A 716 7.09 -20.01 -13.51
C ASP A 716 5.77 -20.40 -12.83
N VAL A 717 5.76 -20.40 -11.49
CA VAL A 717 4.55 -20.56 -10.68
C VAL A 717 4.28 -19.24 -9.98
N ARG A 718 3.04 -18.78 -10.05
CA ARG A 718 2.57 -17.53 -9.47
C ARG A 718 1.55 -17.80 -8.37
N GLY A 719 1.51 -16.95 -7.36
CA GLY A 719 0.48 -16.94 -6.34
C GLY A 719 -0.38 -15.68 -6.40
N ALA A 720 -1.65 -15.82 -6.03
CA ALA A 720 -2.57 -14.70 -5.99
C ALA A 720 -3.64 -14.91 -4.92
N ILE A 721 -3.95 -13.83 -4.20
CA ILE A 721 -5.22 -13.75 -3.48
C ILE A 721 -6.35 -13.53 -4.49
N PHE A 722 -7.50 -14.15 -4.28
CA PHE A 722 -8.62 -14.04 -5.20
C PHE A 722 -9.96 -14.16 -4.47
N MET A 723 -11.02 -13.66 -5.11
CA MET A 723 -12.38 -13.80 -4.60
C MET A 723 -13.01 -15.11 -5.08
N VAL A 724 -13.51 -15.89 -4.14
CA VAL A 724 -14.34 -17.06 -4.44
C VAL A 724 -15.79 -16.63 -4.40
N PHE A 725 -16.37 -16.46 -5.57
CA PHE A 725 -17.81 -16.28 -5.73
C PHE A 725 -18.50 -17.63 -5.73
N ARG A 726 -19.44 -17.85 -4.81
CA ARG A 726 -20.14 -19.13 -4.65
C ARG A 726 -20.89 -19.53 -5.92
N GLN A 727 -21.38 -18.56 -6.68
CA GLN A 727 -22.05 -18.85 -7.95
C GLN A 727 -21.14 -19.49 -9.00
N HIS A 728 -19.81 -19.37 -8.88
CA HIS A 728 -18.85 -19.94 -9.84
C HIS A 728 -18.39 -21.34 -9.48
N ILE A 729 -18.74 -21.86 -8.31
CA ILE A 729 -18.33 -23.20 -7.84
C ILE A 729 -19.54 -24.14 -7.77
N PRO A 730 -19.39 -25.44 -8.08
CA PRO A 730 -20.48 -26.39 -8.03
C PRO A 730 -21.18 -26.39 -6.66
N GLN A 731 -22.51 -26.34 -6.65
CA GLN A 731 -23.32 -26.39 -5.42
C GLN A 731 -23.02 -25.26 -4.42
N GLY A 732 -22.33 -24.19 -4.84
CA GLY A 732 -21.95 -23.08 -3.99
C GLY A 732 -20.91 -23.44 -2.93
N GLN A 733 -20.19 -24.56 -3.08
CA GLN A 733 -19.26 -25.11 -2.09
C GLN A 733 -17.96 -25.55 -2.74
N MET A 734 -16.84 -25.22 -2.10
CA MET A 734 -15.52 -25.64 -2.55
C MET A 734 -15.28 -27.07 -2.08
N CYS A 735 -15.17 -28.01 -3.02
CA CYS A 735 -15.03 -29.44 -2.73
C CYS A 735 -13.69 -30.04 -3.21
N GLY A 736 -12.82 -29.21 -3.79
CA GLY A 736 -11.53 -29.65 -4.33
C GLY A 736 -10.47 -28.56 -4.22
N GLU A 737 -9.21 -28.99 -4.15
CA GLU A 737 -8.04 -28.12 -3.99
C GLU A 737 -7.33 -27.83 -5.31
N ARG A 738 -7.84 -28.40 -6.42
CA ARG A 738 -7.37 -28.19 -7.79
C ARG A 738 -8.57 -27.86 -8.65
N PHE A 739 -8.52 -26.76 -9.37
CA PHE A 739 -9.65 -26.31 -10.19
C PHE A 739 -9.18 -25.42 -11.34
N PRO A 740 -9.96 -25.35 -12.43
CA PRO A 740 -9.66 -24.44 -13.52
C PRO A 740 -9.97 -23.00 -13.10
N ILE A 741 -9.04 -22.10 -13.39
CA ILE A 741 -9.22 -20.66 -13.22
C ILE A 741 -9.10 -19.96 -14.56
N LEU A 742 -9.73 -18.79 -14.64
CA LEU A 742 -9.54 -17.79 -15.68
C LEU A 742 -8.44 -16.84 -15.22
N VAL A 743 -7.43 -16.70 -16.07
CA VAL A 743 -6.36 -15.71 -15.92
C VAL A 743 -6.26 -14.91 -17.18
N HIS A 744 -5.97 -13.63 -17.06
CA HIS A 744 -5.72 -12.79 -18.22
C HIS A 744 -4.37 -12.11 -18.06
N PRO A 745 -3.55 -11.96 -19.11
CA PRO A 745 -2.32 -11.17 -19.02
C PRO A 745 -2.58 -9.72 -18.58
N SER A 746 -3.84 -9.26 -18.52
CA SER A 746 -4.21 -7.88 -18.21
C SER A 746 -4.68 -7.51 -16.85
N THR A 747 -4.75 -8.48 -15.98
CA THR A 747 -5.08 -8.22 -14.61
C THR A 747 -4.36 -9.27 -13.80
N GLU A 748 -3.90 -8.86 -12.63
CA GLU A 748 -3.41 -9.85 -11.66
C GLU A 748 -4.58 -10.54 -10.96
N ALA A 749 -5.82 -10.07 -11.16
CA ALA A 749 -7.01 -10.77 -10.73
C ALA A 749 -7.15 -12.11 -11.44
N VAL A 750 -7.30 -13.14 -10.62
CA VAL A 750 -7.67 -14.47 -11.06
C VAL A 750 -9.09 -14.74 -10.60
N MET A 751 -9.83 -15.53 -11.38
CA MET A 751 -11.20 -15.89 -11.07
C MET A 751 -11.39 -17.36 -11.34
N ILE A 752 -12.15 -18.06 -10.49
CA ILE A 752 -12.54 -19.43 -10.78
C ILE A 752 -13.31 -19.45 -12.09
N LEU A 753 -13.00 -20.42 -12.97
CA LEU A 753 -13.83 -20.66 -14.15
C LEU A 753 -15.25 -20.96 -13.65
N PRO A 754 -16.32 -20.27 -14.10
CA PRO A 754 -17.67 -20.65 -13.69
C PRO A 754 -17.94 -22.14 -13.93
N PHE A 755 -18.62 -22.80 -12.99
CA PHE A 755 -18.76 -24.26 -12.98
C PHE A 755 -19.46 -24.83 -14.22
N GLU A 756 -20.21 -24.01 -14.95
CA GLU A 756 -20.77 -24.34 -16.26
C GLU A 756 -19.67 -24.73 -17.27
N GLY A 757 -18.46 -24.17 -17.11
CA GLY A 757 -17.27 -24.48 -17.90
C GLY A 757 -16.43 -25.65 -17.37
N TRP A 758 -16.73 -26.21 -16.20
CA TRP A 758 -15.92 -27.27 -15.61
C TRP A 758 -16.04 -28.58 -16.41
N PRO A 759 -14.97 -29.42 -16.40
CA PRO A 759 -15.08 -30.80 -16.84
C PRO A 759 -16.09 -31.55 -15.95
N ALA A 760 -16.65 -32.66 -16.45
CA ALA A 760 -17.70 -33.40 -15.75
C ALA A 760 -17.20 -34.18 -14.51
N GLU A 761 -15.88 -34.34 -14.41
CA GLU A 761 -15.13 -35.01 -13.35
C GLU A 761 -14.43 -33.95 -12.50
#